data_AF-A0A4Q6B0X4-F1
#
_entry.id   AF-A0A4Q6B0X4-F1
#
_cell.length_a   1.000
_cell.length_b   1.000
_cell.length_c   1.000
_cell.angle_alpha   90.00
_cell.angle_beta   90.00
_cell.angle_gamma   90.00
#
_symmetry.space_group_name_H-M   'P 1'
#
loop_
_entity.id
_entity.type
_entity.pdbx_description
1 polymer ?
#
loop_
_entity_poly.entity_id
_entity_poly.type
_entity_poly.pdbx_seq_one_letter_code
_entity_poly.pdbx_strand_id
1 'polypeptide(L)'
;MLKFTSLLLVLIYALGCSPQKTDQNSAIKIVDESLVREDLLKDGSFQFLEADYTNPAYFDSDISNSAETGWIKTDIRGRIFVPTAIGPRPLIVFLHGNHATCGLSSGVGNPRLDLTVDFTETGACPSGYIEAPSYRGYDQAARLLASKGYIVVSINANRGITGREGVSDLDYGLVFARGNLVLRHLEELSKANNGIASSIDSAGLDFKGKIDLGRVGLMGHSRGGEGVRQAYNSFTNTAMASEWQSRIPGLQIKGIFEIGPVDMGTESGRNKVDARGVAWNVLIPGCDHDVYDFAGVGPYERMLKNLDDGFPKSVFTLWGANHNFFNTEWQVSDAPHSCEGSQEPLWNVDAEPLPWAFSSYDKLARAGLKGSETQVKFAQALMMAFFDAHLSGNEEWSHVFDPQYRLPSQLSSLASTSREYFVGMNSRAVFNADKVGSAGLVQDGLSAQTLLMHLADELQLMEKALADYTASGASPNTYQAALAEGQAIHPALVITGSELPTETLRKINLPLEGANDLNGIWTLDMNLAVRKDCYGFDRTMTIDCERPDVEAEFEVALELADGRMTAPVSIRDYVKLDNFHSRFFAQLRMESIGSGKKRIDYVYLPLLYQSARFELSDFGLKESDSIKSVVISFQSKKAIALAVESIRLTKKD
;
A
#
# COMPACT_ATOMS: atom_id res chain seq x y z
N MET A 1 6.98 74.33 35.49
CA MET A 1 5.93 73.92 36.44
C MET A 1 6.00 72.42 36.65
N LEU A 2 6.43 72.04 37.87
CA LEU A 2 6.05 70.87 38.68
C LEU A 2 6.08 69.46 38.03
N LYS A 3 6.64 68.41 38.64
CA LYS A 3 7.35 68.23 39.92
C LYS A 3 8.21 66.96 39.82
N PHE A 4 9.39 67.05 40.42
CA PHE A 4 10.20 65.93 40.92
C PHE A 4 9.51 65.29 42.14
N THR A 5 9.68 63.97 42.31
CA THR A 5 10.07 63.23 43.54
C THR A 5 10.10 61.72 43.19
N SER A 6 11.27 61.04 43.12
CA SER A 6 12.08 60.47 44.23
C SER A 6 11.27 59.48 45.10
N LEU A 7 11.67 58.27 45.49
CA LEU A 7 12.93 57.50 45.49
C LEU A 7 12.54 56.17 46.19
N LEU A 8 12.95 54.98 45.74
CA LEU A 8 13.73 54.02 46.55
C LEU A 8 14.10 52.75 45.78
N LEU A 9 15.41 52.53 45.72
CA LEU A 9 16.10 51.28 45.43
C LEU A 9 15.87 50.25 46.54
N VAL A 10 15.74 48.97 46.17
CA VAL A 10 16.52 47.89 46.81
C VAL A 10 16.98 46.91 45.72
N LEU A 11 18.31 46.81 45.55
CA LEU A 11 18.99 45.74 44.84
C LEU A 11 18.88 44.43 45.65
N ILE A 12 18.56 43.32 44.98
CA ILE A 12 19.06 41.99 45.35
C ILE A 12 19.67 41.38 44.09
N TYR A 13 20.98 41.12 44.14
CA TYR A 13 21.69 40.28 43.18
C TYR A 13 21.37 38.82 43.47
N ALA A 14 20.93 38.08 42.46
CA ALA A 14 21.10 36.64 42.40
C ALA A 14 21.46 36.27 40.95
N LEU A 15 22.70 35.82 40.75
CA LEU A 15 23.12 35.03 39.60
C LEU A 15 22.21 33.80 39.53
N GLY A 16 21.44 33.69 38.46
CA GLY A 16 20.57 32.56 38.17
C GLY A 16 20.57 32.33 36.67
N CYS A 17 20.89 31.10 36.29
CA CYS A 17 21.05 30.58 34.93
C CYS A 17 20.10 31.20 33.89
N SER A 18 20.65 31.56 32.73
CA SER A 18 19.84 31.81 31.54
C SER A 18 18.94 30.60 31.27
N PRO A 19 17.68 30.83 30.89
CA PRO A 19 16.70 29.78 30.78
C PRO A 19 17.15 28.78 29.71
N GLN A 20 17.24 27.54 30.16
CA GLN A 20 17.24 26.35 29.35
C GLN A 20 16.14 26.51 28.29
N LYS A 21 16.52 26.61 27.01
CA LYS A 21 15.59 26.41 25.90
C LYS A 21 15.26 24.91 25.86
N THR A 22 14.39 24.48 26.75
CA THR A 22 13.64 23.24 26.65
C THR A 22 12.19 23.65 26.53
N ASP A 23 11.73 23.71 25.28
CA ASP A 23 10.33 23.57 24.87
C ASP A 23 10.37 23.25 23.38
N GLN A 24 10.67 21.98 23.04
CA GLN A 24 10.28 21.43 21.74
C GLN A 24 8.76 21.24 21.78
N ASN A 25 8.08 21.95 20.91
CA ASN A 25 6.64 22.15 20.92
C ASN A 25 6.11 22.02 19.48
N SER A 26 6.20 20.83 18.87
CA SER A 26 5.51 20.55 17.59
C SER A 26 5.43 19.06 17.26
N ALA A 27 4.25 18.61 16.83
CA ALA A 27 3.99 17.28 16.30
C ALA A 27 4.80 17.02 15.02
N ILE A 28 5.87 16.20 15.13
CA ILE A 28 6.66 15.56 14.07
C ILE A 28 7.17 16.53 12.99
N LYS A 29 8.45 16.91 13.04
CA LYS A 29 9.14 17.80 12.08
C LYS A 29 9.36 17.13 10.71
N ILE A 30 8.25 16.91 10.05
CA ILE A 30 8.16 17.02 8.61
C ILE A 30 8.42 18.49 8.25
N VAL A 31 9.42 18.75 7.42
CA VAL A 31 9.99 20.10 7.23
C VAL A 31 9.16 21.00 6.31
N ASP A 32 8.34 20.41 5.45
CA ASP A 32 7.55 21.14 4.47
C ASP A 32 6.04 21.06 4.81
N GLU A 33 5.44 22.24 5.00
CA GLU A 33 4.02 22.41 5.35
C GLU A 33 3.17 22.95 4.17
N SER A 34 3.71 23.01 2.96
CA SER A 34 3.06 23.59 1.79
C SER A 34 1.69 22.97 1.48
N LEU A 35 1.54 21.67 1.71
CA LEU A 35 0.30 20.94 1.44
C LEU A 35 -0.74 21.02 2.56
N VAL A 36 -0.40 21.51 3.76
CA VAL A 36 -1.23 21.39 4.96
C VAL A 36 -2.62 22.03 4.80
N ARG A 37 -2.70 23.11 4.01
CA ARG A 37 -3.92 23.89 3.77
C ARG A 37 -4.62 23.52 2.47
N GLU A 38 -4.07 22.61 1.69
CA GLU A 38 -4.65 22.18 0.42
C GLU A 38 -5.87 21.28 0.65
N ASP A 39 -6.82 21.34 -0.28
CA ASP A 39 -8.03 20.52 -0.30
C ASP A 39 -8.03 19.69 -1.59
N LEU A 40 -7.55 18.45 -1.49
CA LEU A 40 -7.46 17.51 -2.60
C LEU A 40 -8.83 17.03 -3.08
N LEU A 41 -9.87 17.18 -2.25
CA LEU A 41 -11.25 16.79 -2.56
C LEU A 41 -12.07 17.94 -3.17
N LYS A 42 -11.48 19.13 -3.26
CA LYS A 42 -12.11 20.28 -3.90
C LYS A 42 -12.36 19.97 -5.38
N ASP A 43 -13.59 20.13 -5.83
CA ASP A 43 -13.96 20.02 -7.24
C ASP A 43 -13.11 20.94 -8.14
N GLY A 44 -12.88 20.48 -9.36
CA GLY A 44 -12.32 21.33 -10.42
C GLY A 44 -13.36 22.21 -11.09
N SER A 45 -12.93 22.96 -12.11
CA SER A 45 -13.76 23.94 -12.81
C SER A 45 -14.56 23.37 -13.99
N PHE A 46 -14.31 22.13 -14.40
CA PHE A 46 -14.96 21.53 -15.56
C PHE A 46 -16.33 20.95 -15.17
N GLN A 47 -17.35 21.29 -15.95
CA GLN A 47 -18.57 20.47 -16.02
C GLN A 47 -18.25 19.16 -16.75
N PHE A 48 -19.01 18.10 -16.51
CA PHE A 48 -18.79 16.81 -17.17
C PHE A 48 -20.12 16.10 -17.47
N LEU A 49 -20.06 15.19 -18.42
CA LEU A 49 -21.13 14.24 -18.74
C LEU A 49 -20.74 12.87 -18.21
N GLU A 50 -21.72 12.09 -17.76
CA GLU A 50 -21.53 10.70 -17.37
C GLU A 50 -22.54 9.81 -18.10
N ALA A 51 -22.07 8.67 -18.60
CA ALA A 51 -22.89 7.72 -19.34
C ALA A 51 -22.40 6.29 -19.09
N ASP A 52 -23.31 5.33 -19.16
CA ASP A 52 -22.94 3.92 -19.23
C ASP A 52 -22.82 3.50 -20.69
N TYR A 53 -21.86 2.64 -20.99
CA TYR A 53 -21.74 1.96 -22.29
C TYR A 53 -21.90 0.46 -22.09
N THR A 54 -22.47 -0.21 -23.09
CA THR A 54 -22.71 -1.64 -23.00
C THR A 54 -22.70 -2.33 -24.35
N ASN A 55 -22.13 -3.53 -24.38
CA ASN A 55 -22.11 -4.41 -25.54
C ASN A 55 -22.42 -5.85 -25.12
N PRO A 56 -23.03 -6.65 -26.02
CA PRO A 56 -23.31 -8.05 -25.72
C PRO A 56 -22.04 -8.85 -25.44
N ALA A 57 -22.13 -9.82 -24.54
CA ALA A 57 -20.99 -10.67 -24.19
C ALA A 57 -20.60 -11.61 -25.34
N TYR A 58 -19.30 -11.71 -25.62
CA TYR A 58 -18.74 -12.55 -26.67
C TYR A 58 -17.45 -13.25 -26.21
N PHE A 59 -16.99 -14.25 -26.96
CA PHE A 59 -15.71 -14.89 -26.68
C PHE A 59 -14.60 -14.05 -27.31
N ASP A 60 -13.71 -13.54 -26.47
CA ASP A 60 -12.56 -12.74 -26.89
C ASP A 60 -11.27 -13.51 -26.59
N SER A 61 -10.60 -13.99 -27.64
CA SER A 61 -9.38 -14.79 -27.51
C SER A 61 -8.20 -14.00 -26.94
N ASP A 62 -8.22 -12.68 -27.04
CA ASP A 62 -7.19 -11.85 -26.43
C ASP A 62 -7.42 -11.75 -24.91
N ILE A 63 -8.67 -11.85 -24.44
CA ILE A 63 -8.99 -11.78 -23.00
C ILE A 63 -8.81 -13.16 -22.34
N SER A 64 -9.27 -14.24 -22.97
CA SER A 64 -9.06 -15.61 -22.49
C SER A 64 -8.80 -16.52 -23.69
N ASN A 65 -7.63 -17.14 -23.73
CA ASN A 65 -7.06 -17.64 -24.99
C ASN A 65 -7.25 -19.15 -25.27
N SER A 66 -7.92 -19.95 -24.44
CA SER A 66 -8.00 -21.39 -24.72
C SER A 66 -9.05 -22.20 -23.95
N ALA A 67 -9.20 -23.47 -24.34
CA ALA A 67 -9.85 -24.50 -23.53
C ALA A 67 -9.16 -24.73 -22.16
N GLU A 68 -7.90 -24.32 -22.00
CA GLU A 68 -7.11 -24.44 -20.77
C GLU A 68 -7.37 -23.28 -19.80
N THR A 69 -7.73 -22.08 -20.28
CA THR A 69 -8.21 -20.96 -19.44
C THR A 69 -9.74 -20.94 -19.29
N GLY A 70 -10.41 -21.84 -20.01
CA GLY A 70 -11.85 -21.97 -20.07
C GLY A 70 -12.45 -20.91 -20.99
N TRP A 71 -13.35 -21.32 -21.87
CA TRP A 71 -14.05 -20.37 -22.74
C TRP A 71 -14.94 -19.47 -21.89
N ILE A 72 -14.58 -18.19 -21.80
CA ILE A 72 -15.33 -17.21 -21.03
C ILE A 72 -15.90 -16.18 -21.98
N LYS A 73 -17.21 -15.96 -21.91
CA LYS A 73 -17.78 -14.75 -22.50
C LYS A 73 -17.51 -13.59 -21.58
N THR A 74 -16.95 -12.53 -22.13
CA THR A 74 -16.77 -11.23 -21.46
C THR A 74 -17.57 -10.20 -22.24
N ASP A 75 -17.85 -9.06 -21.61
CA ASP A 75 -18.48 -7.94 -22.28
C ASP A 75 -17.63 -6.66 -22.14
N ILE A 76 -17.94 -5.69 -23.01
CA ILE A 76 -17.35 -4.35 -22.98
C ILE A 76 -18.41 -3.42 -22.43
N ARG A 77 -18.43 -3.31 -21.09
CA ARG A 77 -19.36 -2.49 -20.32
C ARG A 77 -18.62 -1.66 -19.28
N GLY A 78 -19.23 -0.54 -18.92
CA GLY A 78 -18.71 0.31 -17.86
C GLY A 78 -19.39 1.66 -17.85
N ARG A 79 -18.78 2.59 -17.12
CA ARG A 79 -19.21 3.97 -17.02
C ARG A 79 -18.10 4.89 -17.47
N ILE A 80 -18.45 5.95 -18.19
CA ILE A 80 -17.51 6.95 -18.68
C ILE A 80 -17.92 8.34 -18.19
N PHE A 81 -16.92 9.13 -17.82
CA PHE A 81 -17.04 10.50 -17.35
C PHE A 81 -16.21 11.38 -18.27
N VAL A 82 -16.84 12.34 -18.93
CA VAL A 82 -16.23 13.15 -19.99
C VAL A 82 -16.33 14.62 -19.63
N PRO A 83 -15.21 15.32 -19.40
CA PRO A 83 -15.23 16.73 -19.10
C PRO A 83 -15.65 17.53 -20.34
N THR A 84 -16.41 18.59 -20.10
CA THR A 84 -16.73 19.60 -21.11
C THR A 84 -15.54 20.54 -21.23
N ALA A 85 -14.53 20.10 -21.97
CA ALA A 85 -13.28 20.83 -22.19
C ALA A 85 -12.96 20.96 -23.69
N ILE A 86 -12.15 21.96 -24.05
CA ILE A 86 -11.64 22.12 -25.42
C ILE A 86 -10.40 21.24 -25.58
N GLY A 87 -10.37 20.43 -26.65
CA GLY A 87 -9.23 19.61 -27.05
C GLY A 87 -9.10 18.27 -26.32
N PRO A 88 -8.09 17.46 -26.70
CA PRO A 88 -7.85 16.14 -26.11
C PRO A 88 -7.53 16.21 -24.61
N ARG A 89 -8.04 15.25 -23.83
CA ARG A 89 -7.87 15.19 -22.37
C ARG A 89 -7.18 13.88 -21.95
N PRO A 90 -6.38 13.90 -20.88
CA PRO A 90 -5.80 12.66 -20.34
C PRO A 90 -6.90 11.67 -19.95
N LEU A 91 -6.60 10.39 -20.08
CA LEU A 91 -7.51 9.29 -19.81
C LEU A 91 -7.08 8.55 -18.55
N ILE A 92 -8.04 8.21 -17.70
CA ILE A 92 -7.84 7.35 -16.54
C ILE A 92 -8.80 6.17 -16.64
N VAL A 93 -8.28 4.96 -16.50
CA VAL A 93 -9.08 3.72 -16.55
C VAL A 93 -9.07 3.04 -15.19
N PHE A 94 -10.26 2.78 -14.64
CA PHE A 94 -10.46 2.10 -13.38
C PHE A 94 -10.89 0.65 -13.62
N LEU A 95 -10.36 -0.27 -12.82
CA LEU A 95 -10.72 -1.68 -12.82
C LEU A 95 -11.02 -2.16 -11.40
N HIS A 96 -12.26 -2.58 -11.15
CA HIS A 96 -12.63 -3.15 -9.86
C HIS A 96 -12.04 -4.56 -9.66
N GLY A 97 -12.04 -4.99 -8.41
CA GLY A 97 -11.49 -6.26 -7.96
C GLY A 97 -12.41 -7.47 -8.10
N ASN A 98 -12.08 -8.50 -7.35
CA ASN A 98 -12.88 -9.70 -7.21
C ASN A 98 -13.99 -9.46 -6.17
N HIS A 99 -15.23 -9.85 -6.47
CA HIS A 99 -16.35 -9.71 -5.55
C HIS A 99 -17.51 -10.62 -6.00
N ALA A 100 -18.54 -10.81 -5.17
CA ALA A 100 -19.79 -11.39 -5.64
C ALA A 100 -20.44 -10.47 -6.69
N THR A 101 -21.09 -11.05 -7.70
CA THR A 101 -21.65 -10.29 -8.84
C THR A 101 -23.17 -10.17 -8.82
N CYS A 102 -23.83 -10.86 -7.91
CA CYS A 102 -25.27 -10.76 -7.68
C CYS A 102 -25.54 -10.54 -6.20
N GLY A 103 -26.42 -9.57 -5.92
CA GLY A 103 -26.81 -9.21 -4.57
C GLY A 103 -28.30 -9.00 -4.38
N LEU A 104 -28.72 -9.07 -3.14
CA LEU A 104 -30.07 -8.74 -2.70
C LEU A 104 -30.07 -7.33 -2.12
N SER A 105 -31.03 -6.50 -2.53
CA SER A 105 -31.28 -5.24 -1.83
C SER A 105 -31.66 -5.53 -0.39
N SER A 106 -30.90 -4.97 0.55
CA SER A 106 -31.11 -5.16 1.99
C SER A 106 -31.92 -4.02 2.61
N GLY A 107 -32.28 -2.96 1.89
CA GLY A 107 -33.03 -1.84 2.46
C GLY A 107 -33.44 -0.78 1.44
N VAL A 108 -33.86 0.39 1.92
CA VAL A 108 -34.15 1.55 1.05
C VAL A 108 -32.83 2.18 0.60
N GLY A 109 -32.59 2.22 -0.71
CA GLY A 109 -31.36 2.74 -1.30
C GLY A 109 -30.31 1.64 -1.54
N ASN A 110 -29.04 2.04 -1.52
CA ASN A 110 -27.90 1.12 -1.48
C ASN A 110 -27.55 0.89 0.00
N PRO A 111 -28.20 -0.09 0.65
CA PRO A 111 -27.36 -1.25 0.87
C PRO A 111 -27.78 -2.52 0.15
N ARG A 112 -26.78 -3.24 -0.39
CA ARG A 112 -26.92 -4.61 -0.91
C ARG A 112 -26.07 -5.58 -0.11
N LEU A 113 -26.57 -6.82 -0.04
CA LEU A 113 -25.79 -7.97 0.34
C LEU A 113 -25.46 -8.77 -0.93
N ASP A 114 -24.21 -8.68 -1.37
CA ASP A 114 -23.72 -9.40 -2.54
C ASP A 114 -23.30 -10.81 -2.14
N LEU A 115 -23.82 -11.83 -2.83
CA LEU A 115 -23.86 -13.22 -2.33
C LEU A 115 -23.41 -14.27 -3.34
N THR A 116 -23.67 -14.06 -4.62
CA THR A 116 -23.45 -15.10 -5.64
C THR A 116 -22.77 -14.57 -6.89
N VAL A 117 -22.31 -15.49 -7.74
CA VAL A 117 -21.49 -15.18 -8.93
C VAL A 117 -22.20 -15.57 -10.24
N ASP A 118 -23.52 -15.79 -10.21
CA ASP A 118 -24.31 -16.23 -11.36
C ASP A 118 -24.20 -15.28 -12.56
N PHE A 119 -24.09 -13.97 -12.31
CA PHE A 119 -23.93 -12.99 -13.39
C PHE A 119 -22.62 -13.24 -14.15
N THR A 120 -21.54 -13.57 -13.44
CA THR A 120 -20.24 -13.91 -14.04
C THR A 120 -20.38 -15.01 -15.07
N GLU A 121 -21.15 -16.05 -14.77
CA GLU A 121 -21.26 -17.24 -15.62
C GLU A 121 -22.31 -17.09 -16.72
N THR A 122 -23.47 -16.52 -16.38
CA THR A 122 -24.66 -16.52 -17.23
C THR A 122 -24.96 -15.18 -17.88
N GLY A 123 -24.48 -14.07 -17.30
CA GLY A 123 -24.88 -12.71 -17.66
C GLY A 123 -26.23 -12.28 -17.07
N ALA A 124 -26.78 -13.06 -16.12
CA ALA A 124 -28.02 -12.74 -15.42
C ALA A 124 -27.92 -13.14 -13.94
N CYS A 125 -28.62 -12.40 -13.08
CA CYS A 125 -28.77 -12.79 -11.68
C CYS A 125 -30.03 -13.65 -11.46
N PRO A 126 -30.05 -14.48 -10.40
CA PRO A 126 -31.24 -15.24 -10.04
C PRO A 126 -32.44 -14.32 -9.76
N SER A 127 -33.65 -14.87 -9.81
CA SER A 127 -34.87 -14.13 -9.51
C SER A 127 -34.79 -13.49 -8.12
N GLY A 128 -35.03 -12.18 -8.05
CA GLY A 128 -34.95 -11.38 -6.81
C GLY A 128 -33.57 -10.77 -6.52
N TYR A 129 -32.54 -11.14 -7.28
CA TYR A 129 -31.19 -10.57 -7.19
C TYR A 129 -30.96 -9.54 -8.30
N ILE A 130 -30.03 -8.61 -8.06
CA ILE A 130 -29.56 -7.62 -9.03
C ILE A 130 -28.04 -7.73 -9.19
N GLU A 131 -27.54 -7.33 -10.36
CA GLU A 131 -26.09 -7.26 -10.60
C GLU A 131 -25.45 -6.30 -9.60
N ALA A 132 -24.40 -6.75 -8.92
CA ALA A 132 -23.56 -5.91 -8.08
C ALA A 132 -22.74 -4.97 -8.98
N PRO A 133 -22.99 -3.65 -9.03
CA PRO A 133 -22.37 -2.77 -10.00
C PRO A 133 -21.02 -2.28 -9.48
N SER A 134 -20.08 -3.19 -9.20
CA SER A 134 -18.76 -2.93 -8.60
C SER A 134 -18.00 -1.77 -9.26
N TYR A 135 -18.14 -1.58 -10.57
CA TYR A 135 -17.55 -0.47 -11.33
C TYR A 135 -18.05 0.93 -10.92
N ARG A 136 -19.24 1.04 -10.31
CA ARG A 136 -19.80 2.31 -9.82
C ARG A 136 -19.26 2.74 -8.46
N GLY A 137 -18.57 1.84 -7.78
CA GLY A 137 -17.94 2.07 -6.47
C GLY A 137 -17.00 3.26 -6.40
N TYR A 138 -16.49 3.69 -7.55
CA TYR A 138 -15.51 4.76 -7.71
C TYR A 138 -16.10 5.99 -8.38
N ASP A 139 -17.42 6.05 -8.57
CA ASP A 139 -18.11 7.15 -9.24
C ASP A 139 -17.70 8.52 -8.67
N GLN A 140 -17.59 8.64 -7.35
CA GLN A 140 -17.21 9.91 -6.72
C GLN A 140 -15.77 10.33 -7.07
N ALA A 141 -14.82 9.39 -7.10
CA ALA A 141 -13.45 9.67 -7.55
C ALA A 141 -13.41 10.02 -9.05
N ALA A 142 -14.19 9.31 -9.86
CA ALA A 142 -14.29 9.59 -11.28
C ALA A 142 -14.90 10.98 -11.56
N ARG A 143 -15.92 11.39 -10.79
CA ARG A 143 -16.51 12.74 -10.86
C ARG A 143 -15.51 13.83 -10.43
N LEU A 144 -14.75 13.62 -9.36
CA LEU A 144 -13.70 14.56 -8.93
C LEU A 144 -12.63 14.73 -10.01
N LEU A 145 -12.13 13.64 -10.58
CA LEU A 145 -11.16 13.67 -11.68
C LEU A 145 -11.78 14.31 -12.94
N ALA A 146 -13.03 13.99 -13.28
CA ALA A 146 -13.71 14.60 -14.42
C ALA A 146 -13.90 16.11 -14.22
N SER A 147 -14.21 16.58 -13.00
CA SER A 147 -14.31 18.01 -12.71
C SER A 147 -12.95 18.73 -12.81
N LYS A 148 -11.83 18.00 -12.64
CA LYS A 148 -10.45 18.47 -12.92
C LYS A 148 -10.03 18.33 -14.39
N GLY A 149 -10.90 17.78 -15.24
CA GLY A 149 -10.70 17.70 -16.68
C GLY A 149 -10.05 16.41 -17.16
N TYR A 150 -10.15 15.31 -16.42
CA TYR A 150 -9.77 13.97 -16.88
C TYR A 150 -10.96 13.27 -17.54
N ILE A 151 -10.72 12.50 -18.61
CA ILE A 151 -11.69 11.48 -19.03
C ILE A 151 -11.46 10.27 -18.12
N VAL A 152 -12.53 9.76 -17.49
CA VAL A 152 -12.43 8.58 -16.63
C VAL A 152 -13.34 7.48 -17.14
N VAL A 153 -12.82 6.27 -17.23
CA VAL A 153 -13.57 5.06 -17.62
C VAL A 153 -13.49 4.05 -16.50
N SER A 154 -14.62 3.66 -15.92
CA SER A 154 -14.70 2.59 -14.92
C SER A 154 -15.28 1.34 -15.54
N ILE A 155 -14.44 0.31 -15.68
CA ILE A 155 -14.75 -0.94 -16.39
C ILE A 155 -15.58 -1.85 -15.48
N ASN A 156 -16.67 -2.40 -16.03
CA ASN A 156 -17.39 -3.50 -15.41
C ASN A 156 -16.77 -4.84 -15.85
N ALA A 157 -16.07 -5.51 -14.93
CA ALA A 157 -15.44 -6.80 -15.14
C ALA A 157 -16.28 -7.98 -14.61
N ASN A 158 -17.57 -7.77 -14.33
CA ASN A 158 -18.43 -8.82 -13.78
C ASN A 158 -18.53 -10.03 -14.70
N ARG A 159 -18.85 -9.80 -15.97
CA ARG A 159 -19.11 -10.90 -16.90
C ARG A 159 -17.84 -11.68 -17.19
N GLY A 160 -17.84 -12.94 -16.78
CA GLY A 160 -16.79 -13.91 -17.06
C GLY A 160 -15.61 -13.92 -16.08
N ILE A 161 -15.28 -12.79 -15.45
CA ILE A 161 -14.03 -12.62 -14.72
C ILE A 161 -14.22 -12.53 -13.20
N THR A 162 -15.19 -11.76 -12.71
CA THR A 162 -15.27 -11.41 -11.28
C THR A 162 -15.98 -12.50 -10.47
N GLY A 163 -15.48 -12.82 -9.28
CA GLY A 163 -16.04 -13.83 -8.38
C GLY A 163 -15.72 -15.28 -8.78
N ARG A 164 -14.87 -15.48 -9.80
CA ARG A 164 -14.52 -16.79 -10.35
C ARG A 164 -13.00 -16.98 -10.35
N GLU A 165 -12.59 -18.24 -10.24
CA GLU A 165 -11.22 -18.68 -10.54
C GLU A 165 -11.08 -19.20 -11.98
N GLY A 166 -9.87 -19.03 -12.52
CA GLY A 166 -9.43 -19.66 -13.76
C GLY A 166 -9.48 -21.18 -13.65
N VAL A 167 -9.69 -21.86 -14.77
CA VAL A 167 -9.78 -23.35 -14.80
C VAL A 167 -8.41 -24.02 -14.94
N SER A 168 -7.33 -23.25 -15.04
CA SER A 168 -5.95 -23.74 -14.97
C SER A 168 -5.08 -22.83 -14.13
N ASP A 169 -3.95 -23.38 -13.69
CA ASP A 169 -2.94 -22.64 -12.94
C ASP A 169 -2.23 -21.57 -13.78
N LEU A 170 -2.46 -21.52 -15.10
CA LEU A 170 -1.87 -20.50 -15.98
C LEU A 170 -2.36 -19.10 -15.61
N ASP A 171 -3.65 -18.94 -15.28
CA ASP A 171 -4.23 -17.65 -14.89
C ASP A 171 -5.32 -17.86 -13.83
N TYR A 172 -4.99 -18.58 -12.76
CA TYR A 172 -5.95 -18.96 -11.71
C TYR A 172 -6.68 -17.74 -11.14
N GLY A 173 -5.97 -16.64 -10.86
CA GLY A 173 -6.57 -15.39 -10.38
C GLY A 173 -7.33 -14.58 -11.43
N LEU A 174 -7.31 -14.99 -12.70
CA LEU A 174 -7.81 -14.25 -13.87
C LEU A 174 -7.18 -12.85 -14.02
N VAL A 175 -5.90 -12.72 -13.65
CA VAL A 175 -5.14 -11.47 -13.68
C VAL A 175 -4.79 -11.10 -15.13
N PHE A 176 -4.39 -12.08 -15.95
CA PHE A 176 -4.14 -11.87 -17.37
C PHE A 176 -5.44 -11.48 -18.10
N ALA A 177 -6.54 -12.17 -17.82
CA ALA A 177 -7.84 -11.81 -18.38
C ALA A 177 -8.26 -10.38 -18.00
N ARG A 178 -8.06 -9.97 -16.74
CA ARG A 178 -8.29 -8.59 -16.28
C ARG A 178 -7.45 -7.58 -17.04
N GLY A 179 -6.16 -7.84 -17.19
CA GLY A 179 -5.25 -6.93 -17.91
C GLY A 179 -5.62 -6.77 -19.38
N ASN A 180 -6.00 -7.85 -20.04
CA ASN A 180 -6.37 -7.80 -21.45
C ASN A 180 -7.78 -7.22 -21.67
N LEU A 181 -8.69 -7.33 -20.69
CA LEU A 181 -9.96 -6.58 -20.70
C LEU A 181 -9.73 -5.06 -20.68
N VAL A 182 -8.74 -4.59 -19.91
CA VAL A 182 -8.32 -3.17 -19.90
C VAL A 182 -7.79 -2.75 -21.26
N LEU A 183 -6.90 -3.55 -21.85
CA LEU A 183 -6.35 -3.26 -23.19
C LEU A 183 -7.43 -3.27 -24.28
N ARG A 184 -8.41 -4.17 -24.20
CA ARG A 184 -9.56 -4.15 -25.11
C ARG A 184 -10.38 -2.86 -24.97
N HIS A 185 -10.63 -2.39 -23.75
CA HIS A 185 -11.30 -1.11 -23.54
C HIS A 185 -10.50 0.08 -24.09
N LEU A 186 -9.18 0.09 -23.91
CA LEU A 186 -8.29 1.11 -24.48
C LEU A 186 -8.29 1.09 -26.02
N GLU A 187 -8.39 -0.09 -26.64
CA GLU A 187 -8.56 -0.22 -28.08
C GLU A 187 -9.91 0.35 -28.55
N GLU A 188 -11.01 0.04 -27.88
CA GLU A 188 -12.34 0.58 -28.23
C GLU A 188 -12.40 2.10 -28.05
N LEU A 189 -11.76 2.64 -27.00
CA LEU A 189 -11.59 4.08 -26.82
C LEU A 189 -10.71 4.70 -27.91
N SER A 190 -9.64 4.02 -28.33
CA SER A 190 -8.80 4.47 -29.45
C SER A 190 -9.58 4.50 -30.77
N LYS A 191 -10.40 3.48 -31.05
CA LYS A 191 -11.31 3.46 -32.21
C LYS A 191 -12.27 4.65 -32.16
N ALA A 192 -12.98 4.84 -31.05
CA ALA A 192 -13.90 5.96 -30.85
C ALA A 192 -13.21 7.32 -31.04
N ASN A 193 -12.00 7.48 -30.48
CA ASN A 193 -11.20 8.70 -30.61
C ASN A 193 -10.80 9.00 -32.06
N ASN A 194 -10.63 7.96 -32.89
CA ASN A 194 -10.32 8.07 -34.31
C ASN A 194 -11.57 8.15 -35.20
N GLY A 195 -12.78 8.14 -34.62
CA GLY A 195 -14.05 8.14 -35.35
C GLY A 195 -14.34 6.82 -36.07
N ILE A 196 -13.77 5.72 -35.57
CA ILE A 196 -14.04 4.35 -36.01
C ILE A 196 -15.12 3.79 -35.09
N ALA A 197 -16.11 3.10 -35.66
CA ALA A 197 -17.20 2.49 -34.90
C ALA A 197 -16.65 1.60 -33.78
N SER A 198 -17.19 1.77 -32.58
CA SER A 198 -16.69 1.14 -31.37
C SER A 198 -17.80 0.75 -30.41
N SER A 199 -17.47 -0.13 -29.48
CA SER A 199 -18.27 -0.51 -28.33
C SER A 199 -18.67 0.69 -27.46
N ILE A 200 -17.81 1.72 -27.39
CA ILE A 200 -18.00 2.92 -26.58
C ILE A 200 -19.10 3.83 -27.15
N ASP A 201 -19.43 3.72 -28.45
CA ASP A 201 -20.45 4.55 -29.11
C ASP A 201 -21.84 4.40 -28.47
N SER A 202 -22.10 3.25 -27.81
CA SER A 202 -23.33 3.01 -27.05
C SER A 202 -23.56 3.98 -25.89
N ALA A 203 -22.52 4.69 -25.42
CA ALA A 203 -22.65 5.79 -24.47
C ALA A 203 -23.44 6.99 -25.01
N GLY A 204 -23.60 7.10 -26.33
CA GLY A 204 -24.26 8.26 -26.98
C GLY A 204 -23.44 9.55 -26.90
N LEU A 205 -22.13 9.45 -26.67
CA LEU A 205 -21.20 10.56 -26.59
C LEU A 205 -20.24 10.53 -27.78
N ASP A 206 -19.91 11.70 -28.33
CA ASP A 206 -18.88 11.82 -29.37
C ASP A 206 -17.48 11.86 -28.72
N PHE A 207 -16.57 10.97 -29.14
CA PHE A 207 -15.21 10.89 -28.62
C PHE A 207 -14.14 11.31 -29.63
N LYS A 208 -14.53 11.66 -30.86
CA LYS A 208 -13.57 11.91 -31.93
C LYS A 208 -12.62 13.05 -31.57
N GLY A 209 -11.33 12.73 -31.45
CA GLY A 209 -10.26 13.67 -31.09
C GLY A 209 -10.35 14.22 -29.65
N LYS A 210 -11.08 13.55 -28.74
CA LYS A 210 -11.24 14.00 -27.35
C LYS A 210 -10.28 13.32 -26.36
N ILE A 211 -9.66 12.21 -26.74
CA ILE A 211 -8.82 11.41 -25.85
C ILE A 211 -7.34 11.63 -26.20
N ASP A 212 -6.54 11.97 -25.18
CA ASP A 212 -5.09 12.00 -25.28
C ASP A 212 -4.49 10.66 -24.83
N LEU A 213 -4.25 9.77 -25.78
CA LEU A 213 -3.66 8.45 -25.51
C LEU A 213 -2.18 8.53 -25.07
N GLY A 214 -1.51 9.68 -25.22
CA GLY A 214 -0.16 9.88 -24.71
C GLY A 214 -0.08 10.13 -23.20
N ARG A 215 -1.23 10.29 -22.53
CA ARG A 215 -1.34 10.57 -21.09
C ARG A 215 -2.43 9.71 -20.47
N VAL A 216 -2.11 8.43 -20.27
CA VAL A 216 -3.02 7.44 -19.67
C VAL A 216 -2.57 7.05 -18.27
N GLY A 217 -3.51 7.10 -17.32
CA GLY A 217 -3.36 6.52 -15.98
C GLY A 217 -4.23 5.29 -15.82
N LEU A 218 -3.79 4.33 -15.01
CA LEU A 218 -4.57 3.15 -14.65
C LEU A 218 -4.78 3.10 -13.14
N MET A 219 -5.98 2.76 -12.69
CA MET A 219 -6.23 2.37 -11.31
C MET A 219 -6.89 1.00 -11.25
N GLY A 220 -6.48 0.19 -10.27
CA GLY A 220 -7.18 -1.05 -9.98
C GLY A 220 -7.21 -1.38 -8.49
N HIS A 221 -8.25 -2.12 -8.08
CA HIS A 221 -8.44 -2.58 -6.70
C HIS A 221 -8.36 -4.11 -6.61
N SER A 222 -7.70 -4.69 -5.61
CA SER A 222 -7.64 -6.15 -5.39
C SER A 222 -7.01 -6.87 -6.60
N ARG A 223 -7.63 -7.93 -7.10
CA ARG A 223 -7.29 -8.56 -8.40
C ARG A 223 -7.32 -7.58 -9.58
N GLY A 224 -8.10 -6.50 -9.50
CA GLY A 224 -8.10 -5.42 -10.48
C GLY A 224 -6.81 -4.60 -10.45
N GLY A 225 -6.18 -4.43 -9.27
CA GLY A 225 -4.90 -3.73 -9.12
C GLY A 225 -3.76 -4.48 -9.81
N GLU A 226 -3.62 -5.78 -9.56
CA GLU A 226 -2.70 -6.60 -10.34
C GLU A 226 -3.10 -6.65 -11.82
N GLY A 227 -4.41 -6.68 -12.12
CA GLY A 227 -4.93 -6.64 -13.49
C GLY A 227 -4.46 -5.42 -14.30
N VAL A 228 -4.47 -4.21 -13.73
CA VAL A 228 -3.96 -3.02 -14.44
C VAL A 228 -2.44 -3.02 -14.61
N ARG A 229 -1.70 -3.58 -13.64
CA ARG A 229 -0.26 -3.81 -13.78
C ARG A 229 0.05 -4.86 -14.84
N GLN A 230 -0.78 -5.90 -14.95
CA GLN A 230 -0.72 -6.88 -16.01
C GLN A 230 -1.07 -6.26 -17.37
N ALA A 231 -2.04 -5.35 -17.45
CA ALA A 231 -2.34 -4.62 -18.69
C ALA A 231 -1.12 -3.85 -19.20
N TYR A 232 -0.42 -3.14 -18.29
CA TYR A 232 0.84 -2.46 -18.60
C TYR A 232 1.88 -3.45 -19.16
N ASN A 233 2.11 -4.57 -18.49
CA ASN A 233 3.10 -5.56 -18.92
C ASN A 233 2.71 -6.25 -20.23
N SER A 234 1.44 -6.60 -20.43
CA SER A 234 0.93 -7.11 -21.70
C SER A 234 1.18 -6.14 -22.85
N PHE A 235 1.14 -4.83 -22.60
CA PHE A 235 1.41 -3.79 -23.59
C PHE A 235 2.90 -3.48 -23.81
N THR A 236 3.77 -3.71 -22.83
CA THR A 236 5.19 -3.27 -22.88
C THR A 236 6.21 -4.40 -22.95
N ASN A 237 5.95 -5.53 -22.29
CA ASN A 237 6.98 -6.51 -21.90
C ASN A 237 6.66 -7.96 -22.30
N THR A 238 5.61 -8.20 -23.10
CA THR A 238 5.23 -9.56 -23.53
C THR A 238 5.41 -9.78 -25.04
N ALA A 239 5.38 -11.04 -25.46
CA ALA A 239 5.33 -11.40 -26.88
C ALA A 239 4.11 -10.83 -27.61
N MET A 240 3.04 -10.47 -26.89
CA MET A 240 1.81 -9.88 -27.46
C MET A 240 1.87 -8.34 -27.53
N ALA A 241 2.92 -7.71 -27.01
CA ALA A 241 3.02 -6.25 -26.91
C ALA A 241 2.90 -5.55 -28.27
N SER A 242 3.58 -6.08 -29.30
CA SER A 242 3.56 -5.49 -30.65
C SER A 242 2.18 -5.49 -31.30
N GLU A 243 1.38 -6.54 -31.05
CA GLU A 243 0.01 -6.63 -31.54
C GLU A 243 -0.87 -5.57 -30.88
N TRP A 244 -0.82 -5.46 -29.54
CA TRP A 244 -1.57 -4.42 -28.82
C TRP A 244 -1.14 -3.01 -29.22
N GLN A 245 0.16 -2.74 -29.33
CA GLN A 245 0.69 -1.45 -29.77
C GLN A 245 0.21 -1.06 -31.18
N SER A 246 0.06 -2.03 -32.08
CA SER A 246 -0.47 -1.77 -33.43
C SER A 246 -1.97 -1.41 -33.43
N ARG A 247 -2.75 -1.96 -32.49
CA ARG A 247 -4.19 -1.70 -32.33
C ARG A 247 -4.48 -0.41 -31.55
N ILE A 248 -3.55 0.03 -30.70
CA ILE A 248 -3.70 1.21 -29.85
C ILE A 248 -2.54 2.19 -30.07
N PRO A 249 -2.42 2.77 -31.28
CA PRO A 249 -1.29 3.62 -31.63
C PRO A 249 -1.23 4.86 -30.74
N GLY A 250 -0.02 5.16 -30.24
CA GLY A 250 0.25 6.34 -29.42
C GLY A 250 -0.09 6.19 -27.93
N LEU A 251 -0.56 5.02 -27.48
CA LEU A 251 -0.80 4.76 -26.06
C LEU A 251 0.50 4.88 -25.25
N GLN A 252 0.48 5.74 -24.23
CA GLN A 252 1.51 5.82 -23.19
C GLN A 252 0.86 5.81 -21.82
N ILE A 253 1.12 4.75 -21.06
CA ILE A 253 0.71 4.63 -19.66
C ILE A 253 1.78 5.32 -18.81
N LYS A 254 1.38 6.34 -18.05
CA LYS A 254 2.27 7.24 -17.30
C LYS A 254 2.21 7.02 -15.78
N GLY A 255 1.11 6.44 -15.29
CA GLY A 255 0.93 6.15 -13.87
C GLY A 255 0.01 4.96 -13.61
N ILE A 256 0.32 4.18 -12.59
CA ILE A 256 -0.50 3.08 -12.09
C ILE A 256 -0.74 3.28 -10.59
N PHE A 257 -2.01 3.32 -10.18
CA PHE A 257 -2.44 3.47 -8.79
C PHE A 257 -3.21 2.21 -8.36
N GLU A 258 -2.71 1.48 -7.38
CA GLU A 258 -3.32 0.23 -6.93
C GLU A 258 -3.93 0.40 -5.53
N ILE A 259 -5.09 -0.21 -5.27
CA ILE A 259 -5.72 -0.27 -3.94
C ILE A 259 -5.75 -1.73 -3.52
N GLY A 260 -5.20 -2.06 -2.35
CA GLY A 260 -5.13 -3.41 -1.78
C GLY A 260 -4.91 -4.51 -2.82
N PRO A 261 -3.95 -4.39 -3.75
CA PRO A 261 -3.86 -5.32 -4.86
C PRO A 261 -3.36 -6.68 -4.36
N VAL A 262 -3.77 -7.73 -5.04
CA VAL A 262 -3.06 -9.01 -4.92
C VAL A 262 -1.73 -8.96 -5.68
N ASP A 263 -0.90 -9.96 -5.48
CA ASP A 263 0.27 -10.23 -6.31
C ASP A 263 0.33 -11.73 -6.58
N MET A 264 -0.68 -12.27 -7.23
CA MET A 264 -0.85 -13.71 -7.50
C MET A 264 0.06 -14.19 -8.64
N GLY A 265 0.32 -13.35 -9.64
CA GLY A 265 1.01 -13.70 -10.88
C GLY A 265 0.24 -14.68 -11.76
N THR A 266 0.88 -15.05 -12.88
CA THR A 266 0.42 -16.12 -13.77
C THR A 266 1.33 -17.35 -13.63
N GLU A 267 0.93 -18.48 -14.22
CA GLU A 267 1.66 -19.75 -14.20
C GLU A 267 2.00 -20.22 -12.77
N SER A 268 0.98 -20.44 -11.95
CA SER A 268 1.12 -20.80 -10.53
C SER A 268 1.96 -19.79 -9.73
N GLY A 269 1.90 -18.51 -10.12
CA GLY A 269 2.64 -17.42 -9.49
C GLY A 269 4.13 -17.36 -9.85
N ARG A 270 4.60 -18.15 -10.82
CA ARG A 270 5.98 -18.05 -11.34
C ARG A 270 6.21 -16.75 -12.09
N ASN A 271 5.19 -16.21 -12.72
CA ASN A 271 5.26 -14.99 -13.51
C ASN A 271 4.56 -13.85 -12.76
N LYS A 272 5.29 -13.22 -11.85
CA LYS A 272 4.87 -11.95 -11.23
C LYS A 272 5.22 -10.79 -12.16
N VAL A 273 4.41 -9.74 -12.14
CA VAL A 273 4.63 -8.53 -12.95
C VAL A 273 5.06 -7.34 -12.09
N ASP A 274 5.83 -6.41 -12.66
CA ASP A 274 6.29 -5.18 -11.98
C ASP A 274 5.74 -3.94 -12.71
N ALA A 275 5.87 -2.76 -12.11
CA ALA A 275 5.54 -1.48 -12.74
C ALA A 275 6.81 -0.67 -13.08
N ARG A 276 7.81 -1.29 -13.72
CA ARG A 276 9.05 -0.62 -14.11
C ARG A 276 8.83 0.34 -15.27
N GLY A 277 9.46 1.51 -15.26
CA GLY A 277 9.38 2.50 -16.33
C GLY A 277 8.11 3.36 -16.31
N VAL A 278 7.38 3.37 -15.19
CA VAL A 278 6.13 4.12 -15.01
C VAL A 278 5.99 4.56 -13.55
N ALA A 279 5.35 5.70 -13.27
CA ALA A 279 5.05 6.09 -11.89
C ALA A 279 4.09 5.08 -11.25
N TRP A 280 4.31 4.72 -9.99
CA TRP A 280 3.52 3.70 -9.32
C TRP A 280 3.28 4.01 -7.85
N ASN A 281 2.03 3.86 -7.40
CA ASN A 281 1.66 3.91 -5.99
C ASN A 281 0.73 2.74 -5.67
N VAL A 282 0.89 2.19 -4.45
CA VAL A 282 -0.10 1.29 -3.85
C VAL A 282 -0.65 1.89 -2.56
N LEU A 283 -1.98 1.82 -2.40
CA LEU A 283 -2.70 2.08 -1.17
C LEU A 283 -3.03 0.76 -0.47
N ILE A 284 -2.37 0.48 0.66
CA ILE A 284 -2.55 -0.73 1.46
C ILE A 284 -3.59 -0.48 2.57
N PRO A 285 -4.64 -1.30 2.69
CA PRO A 285 -5.56 -1.24 3.83
C PRO A 285 -4.91 -1.92 5.04
N GLY A 286 -4.74 -1.23 6.16
CA GLY A 286 -4.09 -1.82 7.34
C GLY A 286 -4.86 -2.98 8.00
N CYS A 287 -6.19 -3.04 7.79
CA CYS A 287 -7.09 -4.11 8.23
C CYS A 287 -7.71 -4.87 7.04
N ASP A 288 -6.95 -5.07 5.96
CA ASP A 288 -7.44 -5.60 4.68
C ASP A 288 -8.36 -6.82 4.84
N HIS A 289 -7.86 -7.89 5.47
CA HIS A 289 -8.55 -9.16 5.74
C HIS A 289 -8.92 -10.03 4.51
N ASP A 290 -9.09 -9.44 3.32
CA ASP A 290 -9.24 -10.21 2.06
C ASP A 290 -7.84 -10.58 1.52
N VAL A 291 -6.99 -9.57 1.33
CA VAL A 291 -5.56 -9.69 1.03
C VAL A 291 -4.77 -9.42 2.32
N TYR A 292 -5.05 -10.23 3.33
CA TYR A 292 -4.50 -10.10 4.68
C TYR A 292 -2.96 -10.20 4.74
N ASP A 293 -2.33 -10.74 3.69
CA ASP A 293 -0.88 -10.91 3.59
C ASP A 293 -0.16 -9.70 2.98
N PHE A 294 -0.89 -8.62 2.68
CA PHE A 294 -0.36 -7.42 2.03
C PHE A 294 0.44 -7.72 0.75
N ALA A 295 0.04 -8.76 -0.01
CA ALA A 295 0.74 -9.20 -1.22
C ALA A 295 1.03 -8.05 -2.21
N GLY A 296 0.19 -7.00 -2.21
CA GLY A 296 0.37 -5.78 -2.98
C GLY A 296 1.67 -4.99 -2.75
N VAL A 297 2.41 -5.28 -1.68
CA VAL A 297 3.75 -4.71 -1.43
C VAL A 297 4.84 -5.46 -2.21
N GLY A 298 4.60 -6.71 -2.62
CA GLY A 298 5.55 -7.54 -3.37
C GLY A 298 6.14 -6.89 -4.63
N PRO A 299 5.36 -6.22 -5.49
CA PRO A 299 5.89 -5.48 -6.64
C PRO A 299 6.84 -4.36 -6.24
N TYR A 300 6.53 -3.66 -5.15
CA TYR A 300 7.38 -2.60 -4.62
C TYR A 300 8.73 -3.18 -4.17
N GLU A 301 8.74 -4.26 -3.38
CA GLU A 301 9.98 -4.93 -2.96
C GLU A 301 10.82 -5.45 -4.15
N ARG A 302 10.19 -5.93 -5.22
CA ARG A 302 10.89 -6.37 -6.44
C ARG A 302 11.49 -5.20 -7.21
N MET A 303 10.75 -4.09 -7.32
CA MET A 303 11.22 -2.87 -7.98
C MET A 303 12.36 -2.21 -7.19
N LEU A 304 12.32 -2.27 -5.86
CA LEU A 304 13.40 -1.79 -4.98
C LEU A 304 14.76 -2.47 -5.20
N LYS A 305 14.79 -3.65 -5.84
CA LYS A 305 16.05 -4.34 -6.20
C LYS A 305 16.68 -3.82 -7.49
N ASN A 306 15.93 -3.10 -8.33
CA ASN A 306 16.36 -2.66 -9.67
C ASN A 306 15.95 -1.19 -9.89
N LEU A 307 16.55 -0.30 -9.09
CA LEU A 307 16.09 1.08 -8.84
C LEU A 307 16.34 2.12 -9.94
N ASP A 308 16.85 1.69 -11.07
CA ASP A 308 17.42 2.59 -12.08
C ASP A 308 16.39 3.05 -13.13
N ASP A 309 15.09 2.82 -12.92
CA ASP A 309 14.07 3.26 -13.88
C ASP A 309 13.73 4.75 -13.79
N GLY A 310 14.09 5.38 -12.67
CA GLY A 310 13.92 6.81 -12.43
C GLY A 310 12.49 7.28 -12.18
N PHE A 311 11.55 6.37 -11.92
CA PHE A 311 10.16 6.72 -11.62
C PHE A 311 9.85 6.60 -10.13
N PRO A 312 9.00 7.49 -9.58
CA PRO A 312 8.62 7.40 -8.17
C PRO A 312 7.84 6.12 -7.90
N LYS A 313 8.20 5.44 -6.81
CA LYS A 313 7.49 4.29 -6.25
C LYS A 313 7.10 4.62 -4.82
N SER A 314 5.89 4.27 -4.42
CA SER A 314 5.46 4.51 -3.04
C SER A 314 4.44 3.49 -2.57
N VAL A 315 4.50 3.20 -1.27
CA VAL A 315 3.51 2.45 -0.52
C VAL A 315 2.84 3.43 0.46
N PHE A 316 1.53 3.55 0.37
CA PHE A 316 0.73 4.34 1.28
C PHE A 316 -0.15 3.40 2.09
N THR A 317 0.07 3.31 3.40
CA THR A 317 -0.74 2.46 4.28
C THR A 317 -1.78 3.32 4.98
N LEU A 318 -3.06 2.95 4.86
CA LEU A 318 -4.17 3.53 5.62
C LEU A 318 -4.54 2.58 6.76
N TRP A 319 -4.09 2.92 7.97
CA TRP A 319 -4.36 2.09 9.15
C TRP A 319 -5.84 2.12 9.53
N GLY A 320 -6.39 0.98 9.93
CA GLY A 320 -7.82 0.87 10.24
C GLY A 320 -8.73 0.62 9.03
N ALA A 321 -8.23 0.67 7.80
CA ALA A 321 -9.04 0.44 6.61
C ALA A 321 -9.19 -1.05 6.30
N ASN A 322 -10.40 -1.50 5.95
CA ASN A 322 -10.63 -2.83 5.38
C ASN A 322 -10.52 -2.81 3.85
N HIS A 323 -10.49 -4.00 3.24
CA HIS A 323 -10.40 -4.15 1.78
C HIS A 323 -11.57 -3.49 1.05
N ASN A 324 -12.81 -3.85 1.40
CA ASN A 324 -13.97 -3.49 0.58
C ASN A 324 -14.30 -2.00 0.51
N PHE A 325 -14.15 -1.25 1.62
CA PHE A 325 -14.83 0.04 1.78
C PHE A 325 -14.23 1.22 1.02
N PHE A 326 -13.19 1.00 0.21
CA PHE A 326 -12.81 1.94 -0.85
C PHE A 326 -13.81 1.97 -2.00
N ASN A 327 -14.62 0.92 -2.16
CA ASN A 327 -15.68 0.80 -3.15
C ASN A 327 -17.05 1.05 -2.51
N THR A 328 -17.77 2.10 -2.93
CA THR A 328 -19.07 2.44 -2.32
C THR A 328 -20.17 1.42 -2.56
N GLU A 329 -19.97 0.46 -3.48
CA GLU A 329 -20.90 -0.62 -3.79
C GLU A 329 -20.60 -1.92 -3.03
N TRP A 330 -19.46 -2.01 -2.33
CA TRP A 330 -19.06 -3.15 -1.49
C TRP A 330 -19.22 -2.77 -0.02
N GLN A 331 -20.41 -3.01 0.51
CA GLN A 331 -20.83 -2.37 1.77
C GLN A 331 -20.76 -3.30 2.98
N VAL A 332 -20.29 -4.53 2.77
CA VAL A 332 -20.00 -5.52 3.80
C VAL A 332 -18.50 -5.55 4.04
N SER A 333 -18.08 -5.40 5.30
CA SER A 333 -16.66 -5.48 5.67
C SER A 333 -16.19 -6.93 5.55
N ASP A 334 -14.99 -7.14 5.00
CA ASP A 334 -14.34 -8.45 5.03
C ASP A 334 -13.76 -8.75 6.42
N ALA A 335 -13.37 -7.73 7.18
CA ALA A 335 -12.89 -7.87 8.55
C ALA A 335 -14.08 -7.93 9.55
N PRO A 336 -14.21 -9.00 10.37
CA PRO A 336 -15.27 -9.12 11.36
C PRO A 336 -14.91 -8.42 12.67
N HIS A 337 -15.70 -7.41 13.06
CA HIS A 337 -15.74 -6.75 14.38
C HIS A 337 -14.45 -6.14 14.96
N SER A 338 -13.26 -6.39 14.38
CA SER A 338 -11.99 -5.84 14.83
C SER A 338 -10.93 -5.88 13.72
N CYS A 339 -9.80 -5.22 13.99
CA CYS A 339 -8.59 -5.31 13.19
C CYS A 339 -7.53 -6.14 13.91
N GLU A 340 -6.55 -6.67 13.16
CA GLU A 340 -5.34 -7.21 13.78
C GLU A 340 -4.56 -6.08 14.47
N GLY A 341 -4.08 -6.35 15.69
CA GLY A 341 -3.32 -5.38 16.49
C GLY A 341 -4.18 -4.31 17.16
N SER A 342 -3.58 -3.13 17.38
CA SER A 342 -4.21 -2.01 18.09
C SER A 342 -4.62 -0.86 17.18
N GLN A 343 -4.85 -1.13 15.89
CA GLN A 343 -5.38 -0.13 14.96
C GLN A 343 -6.89 0.02 15.13
N GLU A 344 -7.36 1.26 15.01
CA GLU A 344 -8.78 1.60 15.15
C GLU A 344 -9.51 1.37 13.81
N PRO A 345 -10.56 0.53 13.76
CA PRO A 345 -11.34 0.31 12.54
C PRO A 345 -11.96 1.61 12.01
N LEU A 346 -11.88 1.84 10.70
CA LEU A 346 -12.46 3.01 10.01
C LEU A 346 -13.92 2.80 9.59
N TRP A 347 -14.59 1.83 10.19
CA TRP A 347 -15.99 1.50 9.96
C TRP A 347 -16.73 1.19 11.25
N ASN A 348 -18.06 1.16 11.18
CA ASN A 348 -18.88 0.74 12.31
C ASN A 348 -18.79 -0.79 12.48
N VAL A 349 -17.97 -1.24 13.42
CA VAL A 349 -17.80 -2.66 13.75
C VAL A 349 -19.05 -3.33 14.32
N ASP A 350 -20.04 -2.56 14.76
CA ASP A 350 -21.31 -3.06 15.30
C ASP A 350 -22.45 -3.00 14.28
N ALA A 351 -22.16 -2.71 13.00
CA ALA A 351 -23.18 -2.65 11.96
C ALA A 351 -23.71 -4.05 11.58
N GLU A 352 -25.01 -4.28 11.69
CA GLU A 352 -25.66 -5.50 11.17
C GLU A 352 -26.08 -5.31 9.69
N PRO A 353 -25.93 -6.32 8.80
CA PRO A 353 -25.27 -7.62 8.98
C PRO A 353 -23.76 -7.53 8.71
N LEU A 354 -22.94 -7.95 9.67
CA LEU A 354 -21.56 -8.34 9.41
C LEU A 354 -21.48 -9.87 9.27
N PRO A 355 -20.67 -10.41 8.36
CA PRO A 355 -20.63 -11.83 8.09
C PRO A 355 -19.77 -12.53 9.15
N TRP A 356 -20.37 -13.19 10.14
CA TRP A 356 -19.58 -14.01 11.07
C TRP A 356 -19.35 -15.46 10.60
N ALA A 357 -19.75 -15.77 9.35
CA ALA A 357 -19.50 -16.97 8.53
C ALA A 357 -20.80 -17.55 7.91
N PHE A 358 -21.65 -16.69 7.32
CA PHE A 358 -23.02 -16.96 6.84
C PHE A 358 -24.07 -17.05 7.96
N SER A 359 -24.47 -15.93 8.59
CA SER A 359 -25.56 -15.94 9.57
C SER A 359 -26.87 -16.40 8.91
N SER A 360 -27.21 -17.66 9.13
CA SER A 360 -28.43 -18.27 8.67
C SER A 360 -29.61 -17.57 9.36
N TYR A 361 -30.35 -16.77 8.59
CA TYR A 361 -31.64 -16.15 8.92
C TYR A 361 -31.66 -14.92 9.84
N ASP A 362 -30.86 -13.88 9.58
CA ASP A 362 -31.29 -12.55 10.05
C ASP A 362 -31.93 -11.71 8.92
N LYS A 363 -33.27 -11.76 8.84
CA LYS A 363 -34.06 -10.88 7.95
C LYS A 363 -34.11 -9.43 8.46
N LEU A 364 -33.63 -9.13 9.68
CA LEU A 364 -33.68 -7.84 10.36
C LEU A 364 -32.34 -7.07 10.28
N ALA A 365 -31.23 -7.74 9.97
CA ALA A 365 -29.92 -7.14 9.75
C ALA A 365 -29.85 -6.42 8.38
N ARG A 366 -30.63 -5.35 8.24
CA ARG A 366 -30.92 -4.68 6.95
C ARG A 366 -30.66 -3.18 6.99
N ALA A 367 -30.60 -2.63 8.20
CA ALA A 367 -30.32 -1.24 8.49
C ALA A 367 -28.97 -1.16 9.21
N GLY A 368 -27.88 -0.89 8.49
CA GLY A 368 -26.57 -0.82 9.14
C GLY A 368 -25.37 -0.77 8.22
N LEU A 369 -25.44 -1.39 7.03
CA LEU A 369 -24.37 -1.37 6.03
C LEU A 369 -24.08 0.08 5.59
N LYS A 370 -23.05 0.65 6.20
CA LYS A 370 -22.47 1.94 5.86
C LYS A 370 -21.00 1.64 5.66
N GLY A 371 -20.53 1.75 4.42
CA GLY A 371 -19.10 1.66 4.12
C GLY A 371 -18.28 2.73 4.88
N SER A 372 -17.04 2.95 4.49
CA SER A 372 -16.18 3.94 5.16
C SER A 372 -16.05 5.21 4.33
N GLU A 373 -16.70 6.30 4.79
CA GLU A 373 -16.53 7.62 4.18
C GLU A 373 -15.04 8.06 4.22
N THR A 374 -14.32 7.70 5.29
CA THR A 374 -12.88 7.97 5.42
C THR A 374 -12.09 7.26 4.32
N GLN A 375 -12.29 5.96 4.10
CA GLN A 375 -11.59 5.22 3.05
C GLN A 375 -11.88 5.80 1.66
N VAL A 376 -13.16 6.11 1.38
CA VAL A 376 -13.57 6.72 0.12
C VAL A 376 -12.88 8.06 -0.12
N LYS A 377 -12.82 8.94 0.90
CA LYS A 377 -12.13 10.24 0.83
C LYS A 377 -10.63 10.08 0.60
N PHE A 378 -9.97 9.16 1.30
CA PHE A 378 -8.54 8.90 1.08
C PHE A 378 -8.27 8.41 -0.34
N ALA A 379 -9.01 7.40 -0.83
CA ALA A 379 -8.84 6.92 -2.20
C ALA A 379 -9.06 8.02 -3.24
N GLN A 380 -10.08 8.86 -3.08
CA GLN A 380 -10.32 10.02 -3.96
C GLN A 380 -9.14 11.00 -3.97
N ALA A 381 -8.71 11.44 -2.79
CA ALA A 381 -7.65 12.44 -2.66
C ALA A 381 -6.30 11.92 -3.19
N LEU A 382 -5.96 10.67 -2.88
CA LEU A 382 -4.72 10.05 -3.33
C LEU A 382 -4.73 9.78 -4.84
N MET A 383 -5.84 9.31 -5.41
CA MET A 383 -5.97 9.19 -6.87
C MET A 383 -5.86 10.55 -7.55
N MET A 384 -6.51 11.59 -7.01
CA MET A 384 -6.38 12.94 -7.54
C MET A 384 -4.91 13.37 -7.55
N ALA A 385 -4.23 13.32 -6.40
CA ALA A 385 -2.84 13.76 -6.28
C ALA A 385 -1.91 12.99 -7.22
N PHE A 386 -2.07 11.66 -7.29
CA PHE A 386 -1.24 10.79 -8.12
C PHE A 386 -1.43 11.08 -9.62
N PHE A 387 -2.67 11.11 -10.10
CA PHE A 387 -2.91 11.32 -11.53
C PHE A 387 -2.62 12.77 -11.95
N ASP A 388 -2.83 13.75 -11.07
CA ASP A 388 -2.51 15.14 -11.36
C ASP A 388 -1.01 15.39 -11.48
N ALA A 389 -0.22 14.76 -10.60
CA ALA A 389 1.24 14.77 -10.69
C ALA A 389 1.75 14.17 -12.00
N HIS A 390 1.20 13.03 -12.42
CA HIS A 390 1.82 12.22 -13.48
C HIS A 390 1.17 12.37 -14.87
N LEU A 391 -0.04 12.93 -14.96
CA LEU A 391 -0.74 13.14 -16.25
C LEU A 391 -0.89 14.61 -16.64
N SER A 392 -0.79 15.55 -15.69
CA SER A 392 -0.97 16.98 -15.97
C SER A 392 0.27 17.84 -15.70
N GLY A 393 1.33 17.25 -15.15
CA GLY A 393 2.59 17.96 -14.88
C GLY A 393 2.57 18.83 -13.63
N ASN A 394 1.58 18.64 -12.75
CA ASN A 394 1.51 19.28 -11.44
C ASN A 394 2.32 18.44 -10.44
N GLU A 395 3.64 18.36 -10.69
CA GLU A 395 4.57 17.46 -10.00
C GLU A 395 4.56 17.64 -8.47
N GLU A 396 4.16 18.81 -7.97
CA GLU A 396 4.01 19.08 -6.53
C GLU A 396 3.03 18.13 -5.83
N TRP A 397 2.05 17.57 -6.53
CA TRP A 397 1.12 16.61 -5.92
C TRP A 397 1.77 15.27 -5.61
N SER A 398 2.94 14.95 -6.19
CA SER A 398 3.71 13.77 -5.81
C SER A 398 4.20 13.84 -4.35
N HIS A 399 4.33 15.04 -3.79
CA HIS A 399 4.71 15.28 -2.40
C HIS A 399 3.70 14.72 -1.38
N VAL A 400 2.45 14.46 -1.78
CA VAL A 400 1.47 13.77 -0.91
C VAL A 400 1.98 12.40 -0.47
N PHE A 401 2.76 11.72 -1.32
CA PHE A 401 3.32 10.40 -1.06
C PHE A 401 4.68 10.44 -0.36
N ASP A 402 5.33 11.60 -0.34
CA ASP A 402 6.63 11.81 0.27
C ASP A 402 6.49 12.22 1.75
N PRO A 403 7.04 11.43 2.70
CA PRO A 403 6.95 11.76 4.11
C PRO A 403 7.67 13.05 4.53
N GLN A 404 8.50 13.64 3.66
CA GLN A 404 9.11 14.96 3.88
C GLN A 404 8.12 16.13 3.81
N TYR A 405 6.90 15.87 3.33
CA TYR A 405 5.81 16.85 3.25
C TYR A 405 4.65 16.43 4.14
N ARG A 406 4.15 17.38 4.93
CA ARG A 406 3.04 17.08 5.84
C ARG A 406 1.78 16.88 5.01
N LEU A 407 1.05 15.80 5.30
CA LEU A 407 -0.23 15.54 4.63
C LEU A 407 -1.19 16.73 4.82
N PRO A 408 -2.07 17.01 3.84
CA PRO A 408 -3.16 17.95 4.03
C PRO A 408 -3.93 17.66 5.31
N SER A 409 -4.23 18.71 6.07
CA SER A 409 -4.90 18.58 7.38
C SER A 409 -6.26 17.88 7.27
N GLN A 410 -6.94 18.04 6.13
CA GLN A 410 -8.17 17.34 5.76
C GLN A 410 -8.03 15.81 5.76
N LEU A 411 -6.85 15.27 5.44
CA LEU A 411 -6.58 13.83 5.44
C LEU A 411 -5.97 13.38 6.76
N SER A 412 -4.96 14.10 7.28
CA SER A 412 -4.26 13.69 8.50
C SER A 412 -5.15 13.69 9.74
N SER A 413 -6.29 14.39 9.72
CA SER A 413 -7.28 14.34 10.81
C SER A 413 -8.22 13.15 10.75
N LEU A 414 -8.29 12.43 9.62
CA LEU A 414 -9.28 11.37 9.41
C LEU A 414 -8.79 10.00 9.89
N ALA A 415 -7.51 9.68 9.69
CA ALA A 415 -6.93 8.40 10.06
C ALA A 415 -5.39 8.47 10.12
N SER A 416 -4.80 7.51 10.83
CA SER A 416 -3.36 7.28 10.84
C SER A 416 -2.89 6.69 9.52
N THR A 417 -1.69 7.09 9.08
CA THR A 417 -1.11 6.64 7.81
C THR A 417 0.38 6.42 7.95
N SER A 418 0.92 5.51 7.14
CA SER A 418 2.36 5.35 6.93
C SER A 418 2.66 5.51 5.45
N ARG A 419 3.82 6.09 5.15
CA ARG A 419 4.27 6.37 3.78
C ARG A 419 5.68 5.85 3.60
N GLU A 420 5.81 4.88 2.72
CA GLU A 420 7.10 4.45 2.19
C GLU A 420 7.28 5.08 0.82
N TYR A 421 8.38 5.78 0.62
CA TYR A 421 8.59 6.61 -0.55
C TYR A 421 10.00 6.44 -1.10
N PHE A 422 10.07 6.35 -2.42
CA PHE A 422 11.32 6.12 -3.11
C PHE A 422 11.44 6.94 -4.42
N VAL A 423 12.60 7.60 -4.59
CA VAL A 423 13.00 8.28 -5.83
C VAL A 423 14.38 7.79 -6.28
N GLY A 424 14.44 7.13 -7.43
CA GLY A 424 15.65 6.44 -7.88
C GLY A 424 16.76 7.33 -8.38
N MET A 425 16.45 8.40 -9.11
CA MET A 425 17.48 9.15 -9.87
C MET A 425 18.50 9.88 -9.00
N ASN A 426 18.11 10.27 -7.78
CA ASN A 426 18.90 11.14 -6.92
C ASN A 426 19.30 10.51 -5.59
N SER A 427 19.04 9.22 -5.40
CA SER A 427 19.26 8.52 -4.13
C SER A 427 20.22 7.34 -4.28
N ARG A 428 21.24 7.26 -3.41
CA ARG A 428 22.17 6.11 -3.35
C ARG A 428 22.07 5.39 -2.01
N ALA A 429 22.03 4.06 -2.04
CA ALA A 429 22.14 3.25 -0.84
C ALA A 429 23.55 3.36 -0.25
N VAL A 430 23.63 3.63 1.05
CA VAL A 430 24.88 3.69 1.83
C VAL A 430 24.88 2.68 2.98
N PHE A 431 23.82 1.90 3.12
CA PHE A 431 23.72 0.78 4.04
C PHE A 431 23.20 -0.44 3.29
N ASN A 432 23.74 -1.60 3.61
CA ASN A 432 23.28 -2.89 3.09
C ASN A 432 23.16 -3.87 4.25
N ALA A 433 21.92 -4.27 4.58
CA ALA A 433 21.64 -5.21 5.65
C ALA A 433 22.35 -6.56 5.48
N ASP A 434 22.50 -7.05 4.24
CA ASP A 434 23.14 -8.34 3.95
C ASP A 434 24.63 -8.35 4.30
N LYS A 435 25.25 -7.17 4.44
CA LYS A 435 26.68 -7.04 4.78
C LYS A 435 26.97 -7.09 6.27
N VAL A 436 25.94 -7.04 7.13
CA VAL A 436 26.13 -7.21 8.59
C VAL A 436 26.63 -8.63 8.94
N GLY A 437 26.64 -9.53 7.95
CA GLY A 437 27.25 -10.85 8.04
C GLY A 437 26.43 -11.81 8.90
N SER A 438 26.75 -13.11 8.81
CA SER A 438 25.97 -14.15 9.50
C SER A 438 26.15 -14.17 11.02
N ALA A 439 27.11 -13.42 11.57
CA ALA A 439 27.30 -13.30 13.02
C ALA A 439 26.38 -12.24 13.64
N GLY A 440 25.77 -11.38 12.82
CA GLY A 440 25.06 -10.19 13.28
C GLY A 440 25.99 -9.14 13.91
N LEU A 441 25.38 -8.10 14.47
CA LEU A 441 26.02 -7.06 15.27
C LEU A 441 25.49 -7.13 16.70
N VAL A 442 26.36 -7.04 17.71
CA VAL A 442 25.94 -6.98 19.12
C VAL A 442 26.64 -5.81 19.78
N GLN A 443 25.86 -4.88 20.35
CA GLN A 443 26.36 -3.67 20.99
C GLN A 443 25.39 -3.21 22.08
N ASP A 444 25.90 -2.84 23.26
CA ASP A 444 25.12 -2.27 24.38
C ASP A 444 23.82 -3.04 24.73
N GLY A 445 23.87 -4.37 24.67
CA GLY A 445 22.71 -5.24 24.96
C GLY A 445 21.65 -5.27 23.85
N LEU A 446 21.97 -4.75 22.66
CA LEU A 446 21.21 -4.89 21.43
C LEU A 446 21.89 -5.92 20.53
N SER A 447 21.08 -6.69 19.80
CA SER A 447 21.52 -7.55 18.71
C SER A 447 20.87 -7.10 17.41
N ALA A 448 21.60 -7.19 16.31
CA ALA A 448 21.06 -6.93 14.99
C ALA A 448 21.46 -8.04 14.02
N GLN A 449 20.46 -8.61 13.34
CA GLN A 449 20.63 -9.70 12.38
C GLN A 449 19.78 -9.43 11.15
N THR A 450 20.10 -10.08 10.04
CA THR A 450 19.28 -9.95 8.82
C THR A 450 17.87 -10.48 9.08
N LEU A 451 16.87 -9.88 8.45
CA LEU A 451 15.47 -10.33 8.53
C LEU A 451 15.34 -11.80 8.10
N LEU A 452 16.07 -12.24 7.09
CA LEU A 452 16.06 -13.65 6.67
C LEU A 452 16.55 -14.60 7.77
N MET A 453 17.62 -14.22 8.49
CA MET A 453 18.08 -14.99 9.64
C MET A 453 17.04 -14.97 10.76
N HIS A 454 16.46 -13.79 11.03
CA HIS A 454 15.40 -13.68 12.03
C HIS A 454 14.23 -14.62 11.70
N LEU A 455 13.66 -14.53 10.49
CA LEU A 455 12.59 -15.41 10.01
C LEU A 455 12.96 -16.91 10.09
N ALA A 456 14.22 -17.28 9.85
CA ALA A 456 14.68 -18.66 10.00
C ALA A 456 14.76 -19.09 11.48
N ASP A 457 15.25 -18.19 12.35
CA ASP A 457 15.07 -18.13 13.80
C ASP A 457 13.69 -18.60 14.26
N GLU A 458 12.73 -17.86 13.72
CA GLU A 458 11.33 -17.89 14.07
C GLU A 458 10.65 -19.19 13.61
N LEU A 459 10.91 -19.62 12.38
CA LEU A 459 10.43 -20.91 11.87
C LEU A 459 10.93 -22.10 12.70
N GLN A 460 12.20 -22.07 13.15
CA GLN A 460 12.74 -23.14 14.02
C GLN A 460 12.05 -23.19 15.38
N LEU A 461 11.74 -22.02 15.97
CA LEU A 461 10.97 -21.95 17.20
C LEU A 461 9.57 -22.54 17.00
N MET A 462 8.96 -22.31 15.84
CA MET A 462 7.67 -22.92 15.52
C MET A 462 7.76 -24.44 15.40
N GLU A 463 8.74 -24.97 14.69
CA GLU A 463 8.94 -26.43 14.59
C GLU A 463 9.14 -27.07 15.97
N LYS A 464 9.89 -26.41 16.86
CA LYS A 464 10.07 -26.88 18.23
C LYS A 464 8.76 -26.89 19.01
N ALA A 465 7.97 -25.82 18.94
CA ALA A 465 6.67 -25.75 19.63
C ALA A 465 5.70 -26.83 19.13
N LEU A 466 5.70 -27.10 17.81
CA LEU A 466 4.93 -28.17 17.20
C LEU A 466 5.39 -29.57 17.67
N ALA A 467 6.70 -29.78 17.82
CA ALA A 467 7.25 -31.01 18.35
C ALA A 467 6.83 -31.24 19.82
N ASP A 468 6.87 -30.19 20.65
CA ASP A 468 6.40 -30.23 22.04
C ASP A 468 4.89 -30.52 22.12
N TYR A 469 4.08 -29.93 21.23
CA TYR A 469 2.65 -30.21 21.10
C TYR A 469 2.40 -31.69 20.79
N THR A 470 3.11 -32.28 19.83
CA THR A 470 3.04 -33.72 19.53
C THR A 470 3.48 -34.57 20.73
N ALA A 471 4.60 -34.22 21.37
CA ALA A 471 5.15 -34.97 22.51
C ALA A 471 4.23 -34.96 23.73
N SER A 472 3.41 -33.93 23.90
CA SER A 472 2.39 -33.85 24.95
C SER A 472 1.22 -34.83 24.78
N GLY A 473 1.15 -35.54 23.65
CA GLY A 473 0.05 -36.45 23.30
C GLY A 473 -1.18 -35.75 22.74
N ALA A 474 -1.11 -34.44 22.47
CA ALA A 474 -2.22 -33.65 21.95
C ALA A 474 -2.59 -33.98 20.50
N SER A 475 -1.67 -34.55 19.71
CA SER A 475 -1.91 -34.99 18.33
C SER A 475 -1.08 -36.23 17.97
N PRO A 476 -1.62 -37.19 17.19
CA PRO A 476 -0.88 -38.35 16.72
C PRO A 476 0.07 -38.04 15.54
N ASN A 477 0.01 -36.81 14.99
CA ASN A 477 0.87 -36.41 13.88
C ASN A 477 2.13 -35.70 14.36
N THR A 478 3.20 -35.88 13.61
CA THR A 478 4.40 -35.01 13.64
C THR A 478 4.23 -33.91 12.61
N TYR A 479 4.69 -32.70 12.93
CA TYR A 479 4.53 -31.52 12.08
C TYR A 479 5.91 -30.96 11.68
N GLN A 480 5.98 -30.36 10.50
CA GLN A 480 7.10 -29.56 9.99
C GLN A 480 6.59 -28.19 9.59
N ALA A 481 7.36 -27.14 9.85
CA ALA A 481 7.03 -25.78 9.43
C ALA A 481 7.93 -25.40 8.25
N ALA A 482 7.35 -24.82 7.21
CA ALA A 482 8.10 -24.33 6.07
C ALA A 482 7.57 -22.98 5.60
N LEU A 483 8.44 -22.13 5.09
CA LEU A 483 8.02 -20.97 4.31
C LEU A 483 7.55 -21.43 2.93
N ALA A 484 6.46 -20.85 2.43
CA ALA A 484 5.96 -21.09 1.09
C ALA A 484 7.02 -20.71 0.03
N GLU A 485 7.07 -21.44 -1.07
CA GLU A 485 7.99 -21.14 -2.16
C GLU A 485 7.62 -19.83 -2.89
N GLY A 486 8.62 -19.14 -3.45
CA GLY A 486 8.42 -17.95 -4.28
C GLY A 486 8.10 -16.65 -3.53
N GLN A 487 8.17 -16.65 -2.20
CA GLN A 487 7.99 -15.45 -1.38
C GLN A 487 9.13 -14.46 -1.62
N ALA A 488 8.79 -13.22 -1.98
CA ALA A 488 9.74 -12.12 -1.94
C ALA A 488 9.85 -11.65 -0.49
N ILE A 489 11.06 -11.69 0.06
CA ILE A 489 11.38 -11.10 1.36
C ILE A 489 12.48 -10.10 1.10
N HIS A 490 12.24 -8.86 1.51
CA HIS A 490 13.23 -7.80 1.34
C HIS A 490 14.35 -7.93 2.40
N PRO A 491 15.63 -7.74 2.02
CA PRO A 491 16.70 -7.63 3.01
C PRO A 491 16.44 -6.45 3.94
N ALA A 492 16.45 -6.71 5.23
CA ALA A 492 16.41 -5.70 6.26
C ALA A 492 17.27 -6.16 7.44
N LEU A 493 17.70 -5.22 8.27
CA LEU A 493 18.36 -5.52 9.53
C LEU A 493 17.36 -5.36 10.67
N VAL A 494 17.12 -6.43 11.42
CA VAL A 494 16.24 -6.42 12.60
C VAL A 494 17.10 -6.24 13.84
N ILE A 495 16.92 -5.10 14.51
CA ILE A 495 17.56 -4.74 15.78
C ILE A 495 16.61 -5.12 16.91
N THR A 496 17.06 -6.03 17.78
CA THR A 496 16.31 -6.51 18.93
C THR A 496 17.02 -6.22 20.25
N GLY A 497 16.25 -6.06 21.32
CA GLY A 497 16.76 -5.92 22.67
C GLY A 497 15.69 -6.32 23.69
N SER A 498 16.07 -7.09 24.71
CA SER A 498 15.12 -7.48 25.76
C SER A 498 14.69 -6.28 26.61
N GLU A 499 13.57 -6.43 27.31
CA GLU A 499 13.18 -5.50 28.38
C GLU A 499 14.27 -5.49 29.48
N LEU A 500 14.47 -4.33 30.10
CA LEU A 500 15.45 -4.10 31.16
C LEU A 500 14.75 -3.68 32.47
N PRO A 501 15.37 -3.92 33.64
CA PRO A 501 14.79 -3.53 34.92
C PRO A 501 14.63 -2.01 35.10
N THR A 502 15.50 -1.22 34.46
CA THR A 502 15.57 0.24 34.57
C THR A 502 15.83 0.86 33.22
N GLU A 503 15.40 2.12 33.06
CA GLU A 503 15.66 2.89 31.86
C GLU A 503 17.16 3.04 31.63
N THR A 504 17.64 2.57 30.48
CA THR A 504 19.07 2.46 30.17
C THR A 504 19.31 2.93 28.75
N LEU A 505 20.33 3.76 28.56
CA LEU A 505 20.79 4.15 27.24
C LEU A 505 21.45 2.95 26.56
N ARG A 506 20.90 2.52 25.44
CA ARG A 506 21.47 1.47 24.57
C ARG A 506 21.73 2.05 23.20
N LYS A 507 22.88 1.73 22.60
CA LYS A 507 23.26 2.23 21.28
C LYS A 507 23.69 1.11 20.36
N ILE A 508 23.40 1.29 19.09
CA ILE A 508 23.91 0.42 18.03
C ILE A 508 24.36 1.26 16.84
N ASN A 509 25.55 0.94 16.34
CA ASN A 509 26.16 1.66 15.23
C ASN A 509 25.99 0.86 13.93
N LEU A 510 25.28 1.43 12.97
CA LEU A 510 25.11 0.86 11.64
C LEU A 510 26.17 1.45 10.70
N PRO A 511 27.19 0.68 10.30
CA PRO A 511 28.25 1.19 9.44
C PRO A 511 27.70 1.58 8.07
N LEU A 512 28.13 2.74 7.57
CA LEU A 512 27.80 3.20 6.24
C LEU A 512 28.95 2.95 5.27
N GLU A 513 28.61 2.64 4.03
CA GLU A 513 29.53 2.48 2.92
C GLU A 513 29.31 3.60 1.90
N GLY A 514 30.39 4.19 1.38
CA GLY A 514 30.32 5.18 0.31
C GLY A 514 29.76 6.55 0.73
N ALA A 515 29.54 6.80 2.03
CA ALA A 515 29.06 8.07 2.57
C ALA A 515 30.18 9.12 2.79
N ASN A 516 31.14 9.19 1.84
CA ASN A 516 32.35 10.00 1.97
C ASN A 516 32.24 11.38 1.29
N ASP A 517 31.28 11.56 0.39
CA ASP A 517 31.05 12.77 -0.39
C ASP A 517 29.60 13.21 -0.21
N LEU A 518 29.38 14.33 0.48
CA LEU A 518 28.05 14.87 0.76
C LEU A 518 27.69 16.04 -0.17
N ASN A 519 28.48 16.30 -1.21
CA ASN A 519 28.22 17.40 -2.12
C ASN A 519 26.86 17.25 -2.82
N GLY A 520 25.99 18.25 -2.62
CA GLY A 520 24.61 18.26 -3.12
C GLY A 520 23.66 17.27 -2.45
N ILE A 521 24.09 16.52 -1.43
CA ILE A 521 23.21 15.66 -0.63
C ILE A 521 22.39 16.54 0.31
N TRP A 522 21.08 16.32 0.32
CA TRP A 522 20.14 17.05 1.16
C TRP A 522 19.68 16.22 2.35
N THR A 523 19.31 14.95 2.12
CA THR A 523 18.76 14.09 3.16
C THR A 523 19.52 12.77 3.33
N LEU A 524 19.48 12.26 4.56
CA LEU A 524 19.72 10.87 4.89
C LEU A 524 18.35 10.22 5.10
N ASP A 525 17.98 9.30 4.22
CA ASP A 525 16.68 8.62 4.24
C ASP A 525 16.83 7.24 4.87
N MET A 526 16.00 6.91 5.86
CA MET A 526 15.93 5.61 6.51
C MET A 526 14.54 5.01 6.35
N ASN A 527 14.45 3.79 5.83
CA ASN A 527 13.19 3.05 5.79
C ASN A 527 13.09 2.15 7.01
N LEU A 528 12.09 2.43 7.84
CA LEU A 528 12.01 1.95 9.21
C LEU A 528 10.66 1.30 9.46
N ALA A 529 10.67 0.17 10.16
CA ALA A 529 9.46 -0.45 10.68
C ALA A 529 9.73 -0.89 12.11
N VAL A 530 8.81 -0.60 13.02
CA VAL A 530 8.81 -1.23 14.34
C VAL A 530 8.01 -2.51 14.18
N ARG A 531 8.45 -3.65 14.72
CA ARG A 531 7.60 -4.84 14.77
C ARG A 531 7.66 -5.42 16.17
N LYS A 532 6.52 -5.71 16.78
CA LYS A 532 6.48 -6.25 18.13
C LYS A 532 6.98 -7.71 18.10
N ASP A 533 8.18 -7.96 18.64
CA ASP A 533 8.76 -9.31 18.77
C ASP A 533 7.73 -10.28 19.40
N CYS A 534 7.38 -11.40 18.76
CA CYS A 534 6.57 -12.44 19.42
C CYS A 534 6.64 -13.82 18.75
N TYR A 535 6.74 -14.86 19.61
CA TYR A 535 6.40 -16.26 19.33
C TYR A 535 5.53 -16.82 20.44
N GLY A 536 4.30 -17.20 20.09
CA GLY A 536 3.42 -18.04 20.89
C GLY A 536 2.55 -18.87 19.96
N PHE A 537 2.28 -20.12 20.32
CA PHE A 537 1.17 -20.87 19.72
C PHE A 537 0.04 -20.93 20.72
N ASP A 538 -1.18 -20.66 20.27
CA ASP A 538 -2.36 -21.05 21.01
C ASP A 538 -2.65 -22.55 20.80
N ARG A 539 -3.68 -23.06 21.47
CA ARG A 539 -4.08 -24.48 21.33
C ARG A 539 -4.63 -24.83 19.95
N THR A 540 -4.86 -23.84 19.08
CA THR A 540 -5.36 -24.03 17.71
C THR A 540 -4.26 -23.98 16.66
N MET A 541 -2.99 -23.98 17.08
CA MET A 541 -1.82 -23.91 16.20
C MET A 541 -1.73 -22.57 15.46
N THR A 542 -2.31 -21.51 16.01
CA THR A 542 -2.18 -20.14 15.47
C THR A 542 -1.07 -19.38 16.19
N ILE A 543 -0.39 -18.52 15.43
CA ILE A 543 0.64 -17.62 15.98
C ILE A 543 -0.07 -16.55 16.82
N ASP A 544 0.17 -16.59 18.12
CA ASP A 544 -0.28 -15.62 19.10
C ASP A 544 0.86 -14.66 19.46
N CYS A 545 0.58 -13.36 19.33
CA CYS A 545 1.54 -12.28 19.49
C CYS A 545 0.99 -11.19 20.42
N GLU A 546 1.11 -11.37 21.73
CA GLU A 546 0.91 -10.29 22.71
C GLU A 546 2.24 -9.79 23.28
N ARG A 547 2.87 -8.83 22.58
CA ARG A 547 3.78 -7.88 23.22
C ARG A 547 3.43 -6.46 22.80
N PRO A 548 2.49 -5.80 23.49
CA PRO A 548 2.02 -4.48 23.08
C PRO A 548 3.08 -3.38 23.26
N ASP A 549 4.14 -3.59 24.06
CA ASP A 549 5.03 -2.53 24.54
C ASP A 549 6.49 -2.70 24.08
N VAL A 550 6.75 -2.46 22.80
CA VAL A 550 8.11 -2.23 22.27
C VAL A 550 8.42 -0.74 22.20
N GLU A 551 9.68 -0.39 22.36
CA GLU A 551 10.15 0.96 22.14
C GLU A 551 10.15 1.28 20.65
N ALA A 552 9.33 2.26 20.27
CA ALA A 552 9.26 2.79 18.91
C ALA A 552 10.04 4.11 18.76
N GLU A 553 10.54 4.64 19.87
CA GLU A 553 11.11 5.98 19.95
C GLU A 553 12.59 5.91 20.24
N PHE A 554 13.36 6.57 19.38
CA PHE A 554 14.80 6.57 19.45
C PHE A 554 15.37 7.86 18.86
N GLU A 555 16.64 8.08 19.16
CA GLU A 555 17.41 9.16 18.59
C GLU A 555 18.39 8.62 17.55
N VAL A 556 18.59 9.40 16.50
CA VAL A 556 19.57 9.16 15.45
C VAL A 556 20.68 10.19 15.59
N ALA A 557 21.93 9.73 15.62
CA ALA A 557 23.11 10.58 15.50
C ALA A 557 24.04 10.00 14.43
N LEU A 558 25.00 10.79 13.95
CA LEU A 558 25.96 10.37 12.95
C LEU A 558 27.37 10.38 13.55
N GLU A 559 28.09 9.27 13.36
CA GLU A 559 29.53 9.21 13.61
C GLU A 559 30.25 9.61 12.32
N LEU A 560 31.12 10.60 12.40
CA LEU A 560 31.93 11.04 11.26
C LEU A 560 33.22 10.23 11.16
N ALA A 561 33.83 10.23 9.96
CA ALA A 561 35.08 9.52 9.71
C ALA A 561 36.26 10.01 10.58
N ASP A 562 36.20 11.24 11.09
CA ASP A 562 37.17 11.82 12.03
C ASP A 562 36.88 11.49 13.51
N GLY A 563 35.83 10.72 13.79
CA GLY A 563 35.41 10.29 15.12
C GLY A 563 34.52 11.29 15.87
N ARG A 564 34.17 12.44 15.28
CA ARG A 564 33.17 13.35 15.86
C ARG A 564 31.78 12.71 15.81
N MET A 565 30.97 13.00 16.83
CA MET A 565 29.54 12.67 16.88
C MET A 565 28.72 13.93 16.64
N THR A 566 27.67 13.83 15.84
CA THR A 566 26.68 14.91 15.69
C THR A 566 25.76 14.98 16.91
N ALA A 567 25.00 16.07 17.02
CA ALA A 567 23.87 16.09 17.95
C ALA A 567 22.84 15.02 17.53
N PRO A 568 22.17 14.37 18.50
CA PRO A 568 21.08 13.45 18.21
C PRO A 568 19.85 14.20 17.71
N VAL A 569 19.09 13.54 16.84
CA VAL A 569 17.81 13.99 16.30
C VAL A 569 16.78 12.92 16.62
N SER A 570 15.63 13.32 17.15
CA SER A 570 14.57 12.38 17.53
C SER A 570 13.86 11.83 16.31
N ILE A 571 13.58 10.51 16.26
CA ILE A 571 12.75 9.94 15.20
C ILE A 571 11.35 10.56 15.16
N ARG A 572 10.83 10.95 16.34
CA ARG A 572 9.55 11.65 16.47
C ARG A 572 9.53 12.96 15.75
N ASP A 573 10.68 13.56 15.51
CA ASP A 573 10.77 14.77 14.74
C ASP A 573 10.61 14.48 13.25
N TYR A 574 10.43 13.26 12.75
CA TYR A 574 10.32 13.02 11.31
C TYR A 574 9.15 12.14 10.95
N VAL A 575 8.95 11.08 11.71
CA VAL A 575 7.88 10.11 11.49
C VAL A 575 7.39 9.56 12.81
N LYS A 576 6.12 9.14 12.83
CA LYS A 576 5.61 8.27 13.88
C LYS A 576 5.58 6.86 13.34
N LEU A 577 6.42 5.99 13.89
CA LEU A 577 6.48 4.59 13.49
C LEU A 577 5.29 3.84 14.12
N ASP A 578 4.17 3.92 13.44
CA ASP A 578 3.00 3.11 13.73
C ASP A 578 3.12 1.78 12.98
N ASN A 579 3.18 0.66 13.71
CA ASN A 579 2.97 -0.65 13.11
C ASN A 579 2.04 -1.46 14.01
N PHE A 580 0.84 -1.68 13.52
CA PHE A 580 -0.20 -2.37 14.25
C PHE A 580 -0.16 -3.88 13.97
N HIS A 581 0.55 -4.35 12.95
CA HIS A 581 0.60 -5.76 12.59
C HIS A 581 1.73 -6.51 13.34
N SER A 582 1.38 -7.48 14.20
CA SER A 582 2.34 -8.17 15.08
C SER A 582 2.84 -9.53 14.58
N ARG A 583 2.24 -10.09 13.53
CA ARG A 583 2.60 -11.42 12.99
C ARG A 583 3.59 -11.32 11.85
N PHE A 584 4.66 -12.12 11.87
CA PHE A 584 5.61 -12.30 10.73
C PHE A 584 5.11 -13.28 9.67
N PHE A 585 4.22 -14.19 10.07
CA PHE A 585 3.75 -15.26 9.23
C PHE A 585 2.25 -15.45 9.39
N ALA A 586 1.61 -15.94 8.33
CA ALA A 586 0.29 -16.51 8.37
C ALA A 586 0.35 -17.96 7.89
N GLN A 587 -0.42 -18.84 8.53
CA GLN A 587 -0.54 -20.22 8.04
C GLN A 587 -1.28 -20.20 6.70
N LEU A 588 -0.63 -20.67 5.63
CA LEU A 588 -1.23 -20.77 4.30
C LEU A 588 -2.03 -22.06 4.16
N ARG A 589 -1.39 -23.20 4.45
CA ARG A 589 -2.00 -24.52 4.30
C ARG A 589 -1.30 -25.57 5.14
N MET A 590 -2.01 -26.68 5.37
CA MET A 590 -1.45 -27.88 5.97
C MET A 590 -1.66 -29.07 5.02
N GLU A 591 -0.59 -29.79 4.71
CA GLU A 591 -0.63 -30.95 3.83
C GLU A 591 -0.05 -32.20 4.47
N SER A 592 -0.43 -33.38 3.96
CA SER A 592 0.10 -34.66 4.42
C SER A 592 1.35 -35.04 3.64
N ILE A 593 2.47 -35.25 4.33
CA ILE A 593 3.77 -35.59 3.72
C ILE A 593 4.24 -37.02 4.07
N GLY A 594 3.34 -37.83 4.63
CA GLY A 594 3.62 -39.22 4.99
C GLY A 594 2.67 -39.72 6.07
N SER A 595 2.77 -41.01 6.39
CA SER A 595 1.99 -41.61 7.49
C SER A 595 2.37 -40.94 8.81
N GLY A 596 1.42 -40.28 9.46
CA GLY A 596 1.63 -39.54 10.71
C GLY A 596 2.51 -38.29 10.59
N LYS A 597 2.71 -37.75 9.36
CA LYS A 597 3.50 -36.55 9.11
C LYS A 597 2.71 -35.49 8.36
N LYS A 598 2.74 -34.25 8.86
CA LYS A 598 2.11 -33.07 8.27
C LYS A 598 3.15 -31.98 8.03
N ARG A 599 3.03 -31.24 6.93
CA ARG A 599 3.77 -29.99 6.71
C ARG A 599 2.79 -28.82 6.80
N ILE A 600 3.17 -27.78 7.51
CA ILE A 600 2.45 -26.52 7.60
C ILE A 600 3.27 -25.51 6.79
N ASP A 601 2.71 -25.04 5.68
CA ASP A 601 3.31 -23.99 4.86
C ASP A 601 2.82 -22.64 5.39
N TYR A 602 3.76 -21.73 5.64
CA TYR A 602 3.52 -20.36 6.09
C TYR A 602 3.83 -19.37 4.97
N VAL A 603 3.07 -18.28 4.90
CA VAL A 603 3.35 -17.12 4.05
C VAL A 603 3.99 -16.03 4.90
N TYR A 604 4.96 -15.33 4.33
CA TYR A 604 5.57 -14.16 4.96
C TYR A 604 4.60 -12.98 4.90
N LEU A 605 4.43 -12.30 6.02
CA LEU A 605 3.68 -11.06 6.11
C LEU A 605 4.68 -9.89 6.02
N PRO A 606 4.66 -9.10 4.93
CA PRO A 606 5.57 -7.97 4.72
C PRO A 606 5.59 -7.00 5.90
N LEU A 607 6.77 -6.44 6.16
CA LEU A 607 6.89 -5.27 7.03
C LEU A 607 6.40 -4.05 6.25
N LEU A 608 5.43 -3.33 6.81
CA LEU A 608 5.00 -2.05 6.26
C LEU A 608 5.93 -0.97 6.83
N TYR A 609 6.87 -0.53 6.01
CA TYR A 609 7.87 0.47 6.39
C TYR A 609 7.32 1.89 6.30
N GLN A 610 8.07 2.80 6.91
CA GLN A 610 7.89 4.24 6.80
C GLN A 610 9.23 4.90 6.59
N SER A 611 9.30 5.81 5.61
CA SER A 611 10.54 6.52 5.29
C SER A 611 10.71 7.75 6.19
N ALA A 612 11.78 7.78 6.98
CA ALA A 612 12.23 8.97 7.71
C ALA A 612 13.33 9.67 6.92
N ARG A 613 13.13 10.94 6.54
CA ARG A 613 14.03 11.68 5.65
C ARG A 613 14.72 12.82 6.39
N PHE A 614 15.84 12.51 7.05
CA PHE A 614 16.54 13.46 7.90
C PHE A 614 17.31 14.49 7.08
N GLU A 615 17.08 15.79 7.31
CA GLU A 615 17.90 16.82 6.66
C GLU A 615 19.32 16.82 7.23
N LEU A 616 20.34 16.83 6.37
CA LEU A 616 21.73 16.84 6.84
C LEU A 616 22.08 18.07 7.70
N SER A 617 21.36 19.18 7.51
CA SER A 617 21.49 20.39 8.32
C SER A 617 21.09 20.21 9.78
N ASP A 618 20.17 19.28 10.10
CA ASP A 618 19.77 19.00 11.48
C ASP A 618 20.89 18.32 12.28
N PHE A 619 21.78 17.61 11.59
CA PHE A 619 22.99 17.05 12.17
C PHE A 619 24.17 18.05 12.18
N GLY A 620 24.00 19.24 11.60
CA GLY A 620 25.04 20.27 11.51
C GLY A 620 26.20 19.89 10.58
N LEU A 621 25.94 19.07 9.55
CA LEU A 621 26.96 18.60 8.62
C LEU A 621 27.37 19.66 7.59
N LYS A 622 28.60 19.54 7.12
CA LYS A 622 29.15 20.27 5.98
C LYS A 622 29.31 19.32 4.79
N GLU A 623 29.31 19.86 3.58
CA GLU A 623 29.53 19.07 2.35
C GLU A 623 30.86 18.30 2.34
N SER A 624 31.86 18.79 3.08
CA SER A 624 33.18 18.15 3.22
C SER A 624 33.24 17.03 4.28
N ASP A 625 32.19 16.86 5.09
CA ASP A 625 32.17 15.80 6.10
C ASP A 625 31.99 14.43 5.43
N SER A 626 32.47 13.38 6.10
CA SER A 626 32.26 11.99 5.70
C SER A 626 31.60 11.23 6.84
N ILE A 627 30.51 10.53 6.57
CA ILE A 627 29.75 9.79 7.59
C ILE A 627 30.27 8.36 7.64
N LYS A 628 30.65 7.91 8.82
CA LYS A 628 31.14 6.55 9.08
C LYS A 628 30.01 5.61 9.48
N SER A 629 29.11 6.05 10.36
CA SER A 629 28.00 5.21 10.83
C SER A 629 26.78 6.04 11.22
N VAL A 630 25.60 5.41 11.15
CA VAL A 630 24.40 5.89 11.84
C VAL A 630 24.36 5.26 13.21
N VAL A 631 24.23 6.07 14.25
CA VAL A 631 24.12 5.63 15.64
C VAL A 631 22.68 5.79 16.09
N ILE A 632 22.01 4.66 16.34
CA ILE A 632 20.65 4.63 16.87
C ILE A 632 20.73 4.45 18.39
N SER A 633 20.08 5.34 19.13
CA SER A 633 20.10 5.36 20.59
C SER A 633 18.69 5.22 21.17
N PHE A 634 18.52 4.26 22.06
CA PHE A 634 17.27 4.03 22.80
C PHE A 634 17.48 4.36 24.27
N GLN A 635 16.72 5.31 24.78
CA GLN A 635 16.68 5.64 26.20
C GLN A 635 15.40 5.04 26.80
N SER A 636 15.42 3.72 27.01
CA SER A 636 14.20 2.98 27.38
C SER A 636 14.51 1.69 28.12
N LYS A 637 13.58 1.32 29.01
CA LYS A 637 13.56 0.00 29.65
C LYS A 637 12.80 -1.04 28.83
N LYS A 638 11.99 -0.64 27.84
CA LYS A 638 11.13 -1.54 27.07
C LYS A 638 11.96 -2.46 26.17
N ALA A 639 11.32 -3.52 25.65
CA ALA A 639 11.91 -4.29 24.58
C ALA A 639 12.10 -3.42 23.32
N ILE A 640 13.10 -3.71 22.50
CA ILE A 640 13.38 -3.00 21.24
C ILE A 640 13.21 -4.00 20.12
N ALA A 641 12.55 -3.57 19.04
CA ALA A 641 12.37 -4.37 17.85
C ALA A 641 12.16 -3.44 16.64
N LEU A 642 13.28 -3.04 16.03
CA LEU A 642 13.34 -2.08 14.93
C LEU A 642 13.94 -2.75 13.70
N ALA A 643 13.19 -2.78 12.61
CA ALA A 643 13.70 -3.15 11.31
C ALA A 643 14.19 -1.90 10.56
N VAL A 644 15.39 -1.99 10.02
CA VAL A 644 16.00 -0.99 9.14
C VAL A 644 16.21 -1.66 7.78
N GLU A 645 15.42 -1.27 6.79
CA GLU A 645 15.50 -1.82 5.42
C GLU A 645 16.69 -1.21 4.69
N SER A 646 16.70 0.11 4.54
CA SER A 646 17.77 0.82 3.87
C SER A 646 18.12 2.12 4.58
N ILE A 647 19.35 2.57 4.33
CA ILE A 647 19.82 3.93 4.63
C ILE A 647 20.40 4.47 3.33
N ARG A 648 19.91 5.64 2.92
CA ARG A 648 20.26 6.25 1.64
C ARG A 648 20.66 7.70 1.83
N LEU A 649 21.52 8.18 0.94
CA LEU A 649 21.81 9.61 0.81
C LEU A 649 21.14 10.11 -0.47
N THR A 650 20.32 11.14 -0.34
CA THR A 650 19.50 11.67 -1.43
C THR A 650 19.83 13.12 -1.70
N LYS A 651 20.04 13.45 -2.99
CA LYS A 651 20.29 14.83 -3.43
C LYS A 651 19.01 15.65 -3.37
N LYS A 652 19.17 16.98 -3.32
CA LYS A 652 18.05 17.88 -3.56
C LYS A 652 17.67 17.79 -5.05
N ASP A 653 16.40 17.56 -5.32
CA ASP A 653 15.84 17.59 -6.69
C ASP A 653 15.93 18.98 -7.32
#